data_AF-A0A5N6AJ33-F1
#
_entry.id   AF-A0A5N6AJ33-F1
#
_cell.length_a   1.000
_cell.length_b   1.000
_cell.length_c   1.000
_cell.angle_alpha   90.00
_cell.angle_beta   90.00
_cell.angle_gamma   90.00
#
_symmetry.space_group_name_H-M   'P 1'
#
loop_
_entity.id
_entity.type
_entity.pdbx_description
1 polymer ?
#
loop_
_entity_poly.entity_id
_entity_poly.type
_entity_poly.pdbx_seq_one_letter_code
_entity_poly.pdbx_strand_id
1 'polypeptide(L)'
;MAGVDFTREDVVEQAGVDPWETADDFAEEIDVEEMAEASRGFAAAAGEAGSASEVAARASEVSQEAATTDGIGHHNAEEHITITDRDLQGSGQDIEDVADIINSATELAADTEEQVSILRSDAQEKFHEHLTDARSTYQNKFAELVESAEQSAFYETPSVTVAGTVYKADGSRFTEWLFPQAALDAIREHYLGKAAEDITSLHGDMETEIEDYRSWMVSRAGELTDLGYDIGAGPHSMWGTEGMAEYSAEGIEEEMAKPEGERNLDRLEDYTAGLAAIGAGVYDPDDPTTPRRDLTPEEREYLDTFYDTIDADTLAALGHLSPNAPAGQDVGAAHENAIDNQWDQIHGIQAALGNGINMLTNPEIGGIDLDAHPSIQGPADIPESIRAFVYDADQDLRDAESLADARGVMSDFNGFGAVMEQATVPPGDTFAHHLTTAALDVQQAAHSINVGAYTDAAIEADGDPPQDIVMPDFLENTGSSGLLSNVALNTDASFEILSNEGVRDELFGAQWADSDGVGDLVRSAVLPNGGEDDSERRALADTVIQHFTNDPSMLIEDWNEANHLMREHYPWDTSGLQGAVSDATLSRLDAIAGLEGAEGIWETDDRYAAFSLMAATDESVYEHFKSGVFDAQRNMAYEYYANGDPQDSDALNTLQSVGSLTGLMEWGERDVINWYEGREDAQQAQQQKVIKSSIGAALSVAGTLAPTQYATGVNLGSTAYGLVDPVLFPDYKPQEPGAQADYSLDGHEINMLMEQRALTAGAIDAHNEQVPPEAQLDVMSPEEAMASWNGAGTPHTGLNESADGITYRSDSHVSVAEAVPDVRSYGSDDSLDYDKTRESLSSSSRFGN
;
A
#
# COMPACT_ATOMS: atom_id res chain seq x y z
N MET A 1 -4.96 -43.11 -51.94
CA MET A 1 -5.47 -44.10 -50.96
C MET A 1 -6.94 -43.75 -50.73
N ALA A 2 -7.75 -44.69 -50.24
CA ALA A 2 -9.22 -44.58 -50.28
C ALA A 2 -9.68 -43.36 -49.46
N GLY A 3 -10.69 -42.61 -49.94
CA GLY A 3 -11.16 -41.35 -49.34
C GLY A 3 -11.75 -41.44 -47.92
N VAL A 4 -11.43 -42.49 -47.17
CA VAL A 4 -11.76 -42.72 -45.76
C VAL A 4 -10.58 -42.50 -44.82
N ASP A 5 -9.37 -42.27 -45.35
CA ASP A 5 -8.19 -41.92 -44.56
C ASP A 5 -8.33 -40.51 -43.96
N PHE A 6 -7.89 -40.35 -42.71
CA PHE A 6 -7.73 -39.07 -42.02
C PHE A 6 -6.38 -39.01 -41.29
N THR A 7 -5.85 -37.81 -41.06
CA THR A 7 -4.57 -37.57 -40.38
C THR A 7 -4.78 -37.26 -38.89
N ARG A 8 -3.67 -37.15 -38.15
CA ARG A 8 -3.72 -36.62 -36.78
C ARG A 8 -4.24 -35.19 -36.75
N GLU A 9 -3.80 -34.33 -37.69
CA GLU A 9 -4.29 -32.94 -37.77
C GLU A 9 -5.81 -32.89 -38.00
N ASP A 10 -6.37 -33.78 -38.83
CA ASP A 10 -7.83 -33.86 -39.00
C ASP A 10 -8.54 -34.17 -37.67
N VAL A 11 -7.96 -35.03 -36.83
CA VAL A 11 -8.54 -35.42 -35.52
C VAL A 11 -8.43 -34.28 -34.53
N VAL A 12 -7.28 -33.60 -34.47
CA VAL A 12 -7.07 -32.41 -33.62
C VAL A 12 -8.04 -31.30 -34.03
N GLU A 13 -8.15 -31.00 -35.32
CA GLU A 13 -9.12 -30.01 -35.83
C GLU A 13 -10.56 -30.39 -35.48
N GLN A 14 -10.90 -31.69 -35.53
CA GLN A 14 -12.24 -32.18 -35.19
C GLN A 14 -12.53 -32.22 -33.68
N ALA A 15 -11.51 -32.48 -32.86
CA ALA A 15 -11.60 -32.56 -31.40
C ALA A 15 -11.54 -31.18 -30.73
N GLY A 16 -10.82 -30.24 -31.34
CA GLY A 16 -10.53 -28.92 -30.77
C GLY A 16 -9.42 -28.92 -29.72
N VAL A 17 -8.70 -30.03 -29.54
CA VAL A 17 -7.63 -30.21 -28.55
C VAL A 17 -6.50 -31.07 -29.13
N ASP A 18 -5.25 -30.86 -28.69
CA ASP A 18 -4.07 -31.65 -29.10
C ASP A 18 -3.39 -32.28 -27.86
N PRO A 19 -3.78 -33.51 -27.45
CA PRO A 19 -3.19 -34.16 -26.26
C PRO A 19 -1.71 -34.52 -26.41
N TRP A 20 -1.17 -34.47 -27.64
CA TRP A 20 0.24 -34.77 -27.84
C TRP A 20 1.10 -33.51 -27.69
N GLU A 21 0.54 -32.33 -27.98
CA GLU A 21 1.14 -31.02 -27.66
C GLU A 21 1.12 -30.81 -26.15
N THR A 22 -0.03 -30.99 -25.49
CA THR A 22 -0.14 -30.97 -24.01
C THR A 22 0.91 -31.86 -23.32
N ALA A 23 1.12 -33.06 -23.85
CA ALA A 23 2.10 -33.99 -23.30
C ALA A 23 3.57 -33.63 -23.65
N ASP A 24 3.82 -32.89 -24.73
CA ASP A 24 5.14 -32.35 -25.03
C ASP A 24 5.43 -31.12 -24.16
N ASP A 25 4.45 -30.23 -23.99
CA ASP A 25 4.56 -29.01 -23.16
C ASP A 25 4.79 -29.35 -21.69
N PHE A 26 4.02 -30.29 -21.13
CA PHE A 26 4.23 -30.73 -19.75
C PHE A 26 5.61 -31.40 -19.55
N ALA A 27 6.12 -32.10 -20.55
CA ALA A 27 7.46 -32.70 -20.49
C ALA A 27 8.60 -31.67 -20.62
N GLU A 28 8.32 -30.46 -21.14
CA GLU A 28 9.23 -29.33 -21.15
C GLU A 28 9.15 -28.52 -19.84
N GLU A 29 7.98 -28.49 -19.21
CA GLU A 29 7.74 -27.84 -17.91
C GLU A 29 8.54 -28.48 -16.76
N ILE A 30 8.71 -29.81 -16.75
CA ILE A 30 9.35 -30.54 -15.65
C ILE A 30 10.74 -31.09 -16.02
N ASP A 31 11.71 -30.93 -15.11
CA ASP A 31 13.01 -31.62 -15.17
C ASP A 31 13.22 -32.49 -13.93
N VAL A 32 12.69 -33.72 -13.98
CA VAL A 32 12.77 -34.69 -12.88
C VAL A 32 14.22 -35.01 -12.48
N GLU A 33 15.17 -34.97 -13.42
CA GLU A 33 16.59 -35.24 -13.10
C GLU A 33 17.19 -34.10 -12.27
N GLU A 34 16.87 -32.86 -12.65
CA GLU A 34 17.28 -31.67 -11.93
C GLU A 34 16.64 -31.59 -10.53
N MET A 35 15.33 -31.84 -10.43
CA MET A 35 14.61 -31.90 -9.15
C MET A 35 15.20 -32.98 -8.22
N ALA A 36 15.56 -34.14 -8.76
CA ALA A 36 16.22 -35.20 -7.99
C ALA A 36 17.64 -34.81 -7.55
N GLU A 37 18.37 -34.01 -8.33
CA GLU A 37 19.65 -33.44 -7.91
C GLU A 37 19.48 -32.42 -6.79
N ALA A 38 18.45 -31.56 -6.88
CA ALA A 38 18.02 -30.62 -5.85
C ALA A 38 17.82 -31.30 -4.50
N SER A 39 16.91 -32.28 -4.46
CA SER A 39 16.53 -32.98 -3.24
C SER A 39 17.75 -33.65 -2.60
N ARG A 40 18.63 -34.25 -3.40
CA ARG A 40 19.89 -34.83 -2.90
C ARG A 40 20.84 -33.77 -2.33
N GLY A 41 20.88 -32.58 -2.92
CA GLY A 41 21.62 -31.42 -2.41
C GLY A 41 21.13 -30.99 -1.04
N PHE A 42 19.81 -30.79 -0.88
CA PHE A 42 19.19 -30.41 0.39
C PHE A 42 19.33 -31.49 1.46
N ALA A 43 19.10 -32.77 1.12
CA ALA A 43 19.29 -33.88 2.05
C ALA A 43 20.75 -34.00 2.54
N ALA A 44 21.72 -33.73 1.66
CA ALA A 44 23.13 -33.67 2.04
C ALA A 44 23.40 -32.47 2.97
N ALA A 45 22.86 -31.29 2.66
CA ALA A 45 22.98 -30.10 3.49
C ALA A 45 22.37 -30.28 4.89
N ALA A 46 21.17 -30.88 4.99
CA ALA A 46 20.53 -31.22 6.25
C ALA A 46 21.42 -32.13 7.12
N GLY A 47 21.99 -33.19 6.52
CA GLY A 47 22.92 -34.09 7.20
C GLY A 47 24.21 -33.40 7.67
N GLU A 48 24.72 -32.43 6.90
CA GLU A 48 25.87 -31.60 7.28
C GLU A 48 25.52 -30.62 8.41
N ALA A 49 24.36 -29.96 8.36
CA ALA A 49 23.88 -29.05 9.40
C ALA A 49 23.65 -29.77 10.73
N GLY A 50 23.00 -30.94 10.71
CA GLY A 50 22.83 -31.77 11.91
C GLY A 50 24.17 -32.20 12.51
N SER A 51 25.13 -32.61 11.66
CA SER A 51 26.49 -32.94 12.11
C SER A 51 27.22 -31.72 12.72
N ALA A 52 27.05 -30.53 12.14
CA ALA A 52 27.63 -29.29 12.64
C ALA A 52 27.02 -28.90 14.01
N SER A 53 25.71 -29.05 14.17
CA SER A 53 25.01 -28.81 15.43
C SER A 53 25.52 -29.74 16.54
N GLU A 54 25.65 -31.05 16.29
CA GLU A 54 26.19 -32.00 17.26
C GLU A 54 27.61 -31.61 17.73
N VAL A 55 28.47 -31.20 16.79
CA VAL A 55 29.83 -30.75 17.09
C VAL A 55 29.82 -29.46 17.89
N ALA A 56 28.98 -28.48 17.53
CA ALA A 56 28.86 -27.21 18.22
C ALA A 56 28.31 -27.37 19.65
N ALA A 57 27.29 -28.21 19.83
CA ALA A 57 26.77 -28.57 21.14
C ALA A 57 27.86 -29.20 22.01
N ARG A 58 28.61 -30.16 21.46
CA ARG A 58 29.71 -30.79 22.19
C ARG A 58 30.84 -29.81 22.52
N ALA A 59 31.16 -28.90 21.62
CA ALA A 59 32.16 -27.86 21.85
C ALA A 59 31.71 -26.86 22.93
N SER A 60 30.43 -26.52 22.97
CA SER A 60 29.82 -25.61 23.95
C SER A 60 29.82 -26.23 25.34
N GLU A 61 29.42 -27.50 25.46
CA GLU A 61 29.52 -28.28 26.71
C GLU A 61 30.96 -28.33 27.24
N VAL A 62 31.92 -28.69 26.39
CA VAL A 62 33.33 -28.78 26.78
C VAL A 62 33.88 -27.40 27.17
N SER A 63 33.45 -26.34 26.49
CA SER A 63 33.85 -24.97 26.79
C SER A 63 33.29 -24.49 28.12
N GLN A 64 32.04 -24.81 28.44
CA GLN A 64 31.44 -24.53 29.75
C GLN A 64 32.14 -25.28 30.88
N GLU A 65 32.49 -26.57 30.67
CA GLU A 65 33.29 -27.33 31.64
C GLU A 65 34.67 -26.70 31.87
N ALA A 66 35.32 -26.24 30.79
CA ALA A 66 36.66 -25.65 30.84
C ALA A 66 36.68 -24.19 31.35
N ALA A 67 35.63 -23.42 31.10
CA ALA A 67 35.51 -22.00 31.43
C ALA A 67 34.93 -21.76 32.82
N THR A 68 35.42 -22.49 33.83
CA THR A 68 35.04 -22.28 35.23
C THR A 68 36.19 -21.66 36.02
N THR A 69 35.95 -20.48 36.62
CA THR A 69 36.86 -19.91 37.64
C THR A 69 36.14 -19.93 38.97
N ASP A 70 36.72 -20.58 39.98
CA ASP A 70 36.14 -20.73 41.33
C ASP A 70 34.72 -21.36 41.34
N GLY A 71 34.41 -22.19 40.34
CA GLY A 71 33.10 -22.84 40.20
C GLY A 71 32.02 -21.95 39.57
N ILE A 72 32.38 -20.75 39.12
CA ILE A 72 31.50 -19.87 38.34
C ILE A 72 31.81 -20.10 36.85
N GLY A 73 30.80 -20.51 36.09
CA GLY A 73 30.90 -20.63 34.64
C GLY A 73 30.93 -19.26 33.97
N HIS A 74 31.90 -19.04 33.07
CA HIS A 74 32.01 -17.83 32.25
C HIS A 74 31.40 -17.99 30.85
N HIS A 75 30.88 -19.19 30.54
CA HIS A 75 30.27 -19.52 29.25
C HIS A 75 28.87 -20.08 29.48
N ASN A 76 27.89 -19.60 28.72
CA ASN A 76 26.52 -20.11 28.71
C ASN A 76 26.35 -21.07 27.53
N ALA A 77 26.56 -22.37 27.75
CA ALA A 77 26.46 -23.36 26.66
C ALA A 77 25.03 -23.48 26.12
N GLU A 78 24.00 -23.39 26.97
CA GLU A 78 22.60 -23.54 26.56
C GLU A 78 22.17 -22.42 25.59
N GLU A 79 22.56 -21.19 25.90
CA GLU A 79 22.31 -20.04 25.02
C GLU A 79 23.07 -20.17 23.70
N HIS A 80 24.35 -20.55 23.72
CA HIS A 80 25.12 -20.73 22.50
C HIS A 80 24.58 -21.87 21.62
N ILE A 81 24.11 -22.96 22.24
CA ILE A 81 23.43 -24.06 21.53
C ILE A 81 22.14 -23.56 20.90
N THR A 82 21.31 -22.81 21.62
CA THR A 82 20.05 -22.28 21.11
C THR A 82 20.26 -21.30 19.95
N ILE A 83 21.30 -20.45 20.03
CA ILE A 83 21.69 -19.56 18.92
C ILE A 83 22.14 -20.39 17.72
N THR A 84 23.04 -21.36 17.93
CA THR A 84 23.55 -22.20 16.84
C THR A 84 22.43 -23.04 16.19
N ASP A 85 21.50 -23.56 16.98
CA ASP A 85 20.36 -24.36 16.52
C ASP A 85 19.46 -23.53 15.60
N ARG A 86 19.15 -22.29 16.00
CA ARG A 86 18.41 -21.32 15.18
C ARG A 86 19.17 -20.90 13.92
N ASP A 87 20.47 -20.62 14.03
CA ASP A 87 21.30 -20.22 12.89
C ASP A 87 21.49 -21.37 11.88
N LEU A 88 21.33 -22.62 12.32
CA LEU A 88 21.36 -23.83 11.50
C LEU A 88 19.94 -24.34 11.15
N GLN A 89 18.91 -23.49 11.23
CA GLN A 89 17.52 -23.82 10.87
C GLN A 89 17.04 -25.12 11.55
N GLY A 90 17.02 -25.09 12.89
CA GLY A 90 16.59 -26.22 13.72
C GLY A 90 17.57 -27.40 13.65
N SER A 91 18.88 -27.14 13.65
CA SER A 91 19.91 -28.18 13.49
C SER A 91 19.79 -28.96 12.17
N GLY A 92 19.31 -28.32 11.12
CA GLY A 92 19.08 -28.92 9.81
C GLY A 92 17.75 -29.66 9.68
N GLN A 93 16.84 -29.60 10.67
CA GLN A 93 15.51 -30.18 10.55
C GLN A 93 14.70 -29.48 9.46
N ASP A 94 14.71 -28.15 9.42
CA ASP A 94 13.93 -27.40 8.43
C ASP A 94 14.47 -27.70 7.00
N ILE A 95 15.79 -27.88 6.87
CA ILE A 95 16.44 -28.29 5.61
C ILE A 95 16.06 -29.73 5.22
N GLU A 96 15.89 -30.63 6.19
CA GLU A 96 15.41 -31.99 5.96
C GLU A 96 13.95 -31.97 5.48
N ASP A 97 13.10 -31.15 6.09
CA ASP A 97 11.71 -30.98 5.70
C ASP A 97 11.60 -30.40 4.26
N VAL A 98 12.45 -29.43 3.90
CA VAL A 98 12.60 -28.94 2.51
C VAL A 98 13.02 -30.07 1.57
N ALA A 99 14.02 -30.87 1.95
CA ALA A 99 14.49 -31.99 1.12
C ALA A 99 13.39 -33.03 0.88
N ASP A 100 12.57 -33.31 1.89
CA ASP A 100 11.43 -34.24 1.85
C ASP A 100 10.30 -33.71 0.95
N ILE A 101 10.00 -32.40 1.01
CA ILE A 101 9.03 -31.77 0.10
C ILE A 101 9.53 -31.84 -1.35
N ILE A 102 10.79 -31.46 -1.62
CA ILE A 102 11.35 -31.53 -2.98
C ILE A 102 11.42 -32.97 -3.48
N ASN A 103 11.75 -33.95 -2.63
CA ASN A 103 11.71 -35.36 -3.01
C ASN A 103 10.29 -35.79 -3.39
N SER A 104 9.29 -35.38 -2.61
CA SER A 104 7.87 -35.68 -2.89
C SER A 104 7.41 -35.03 -4.20
N ALA A 105 7.85 -33.79 -4.47
CA ALA A 105 7.61 -33.09 -5.72
C ALA A 105 8.22 -33.84 -6.91
N THR A 106 9.45 -34.33 -6.75
CA THR A 106 10.18 -35.10 -7.77
C THR A 106 9.47 -36.42 -8.08
N GLU A 107 9.05 -37.15 -7.04
CA GLU A 107 8.30 -38.41 -7.20
C GLU A 107 6.95 -38.16 -7.90
N LEU A 108 6.24 -37.10 -7.53
CA LEU A 108 4.96 -36.73 -8.14
C LEU A 108 5.13 -36.30 -9.60
N ALA A 109 6.14 -35.48 -9.93
CA ALA A 109 6.43 -35.08 -11.30
C ALA A 109 6.75 -36.30 -12.18
N ALA A 110 7.58 -37.23 -11.69
CA ALA A 110 7.91 -38.45 -12.42
C ALA A 110 6.69 -39.36 -12.66
N ASP A 111 5.84 -39.53 -11.64
CA ASP A 111 4.61 -40.32 -11.74
C ASP A 111 3.63 -39.67 -12.73
N THR A 112 3.50 -38.35 -12.71
CA THR A 112 2.64 -37.57 -13.61
C THR A 112 3.14 -37.64 -15.05
N GLU A 113 4.45 -37.46 -15.29
CA GLU A 113 5.08 -37.62 -16.60
C GLU A 113 4.82 -39.02 -17.17
N GLU A 114 4.93 -40.06 -16.35
CA GLU A 114 4.63 -41.43 -16.75
C GLU A 114 3.15 -41.59 -17.16
N GLN A 115 2.20 -41.06 -16.38
CA GLN A 115 0.77 -41.13 -16.72
C GLN A 115 0.46 -40.37 -18.02
N VAL A 116 0.93 -39.13 -18.15
CA VAL A 116 0.73 -38.31 -19.36
C VAL A 116 1.34 -39.01 -20.59
N SER A 117 2.51 -39.62 -20.45
CA SER A 117 3.15 -40.41 -21.52
C SER A 117 2.37 -41.67 -21.91
N ILE A 118 1.74 -42.34 -20.94
CA ILE A 118 0.81 -43.47 -21.18
C ILE A 118 -0.42 -42.98 -21.94
N LEU A 119 -1.07 -41.90 -21.47
CA LEU A 119 -2.25 -41.33 -22.12
C LEU A 119 -1.94 -40.87 -23.55
N ARG A 120 -0.74 -40.31 -23.79
CA ARG A 120 -0.26 -39.91 -25.13
C ARG A 120 -0.11 -41.11 -26.06
N SER A 121 0.39 -42.21 -25.52
CA SER A 121 0.51 -43.48 -26.24
C SER A 121 -0.86 -44.08 -26.56
N ASP A 122 -1.81 -44.00 -25.63
CA ASP A 122 -3.19 -44.45 -25.83
C ASP A 122 -3.92 -43.59 -26.87
N ALA A 123 -3.71 -42.27 -26.88
CA ALA A 123 -4.22 -41.36 -27.91
C ALA A 123 -3.72 -41.77 -29.31
N GLN A 124 -2.42 -42.08 -29.41
CA GLN A 124 -1.83 -42.59 -30.64
C GLN A 124 -2.43 -43.94 -31.06
N GLU A 125 -2.65 -44.86 -30.12
CA GLU A 125 -3.28 -46.16 -30.38
C GLU A 125 -4.73 -45.98 -30.89
N LYS A 126 -5.53 -45.14 -30.23
CA LYS A 126 -6.92 -44.86 -30.60
C LYS A 126 -7.06 -44.23 -31.97
N PHE A 127 -6.20 -43.27 -32.30
CA PHE A 127 -6.12 -42.73 -33.66
C PHE A 127 -5.87 -43.84 -34.70
N HIS A 128 -4.92 -44.75 -34.44
CA HIS A 128 -4.61 -45.85 -35.35
C HIS A 128 -5.72 -46.92 -35.42
N GLU A 129 -6.39 -47.19 -34.31
CA GLU A 129 -7.53 -48.10 -34.20
C GLU A 129 -8.67 -47.61 -35.11
N HIS A 130 -9.13 -46.37 -34.94
CA HIS A 130 -10.23 -45.81 -35.72
C HIS A 130 -9.90 -45.65 -37.20
N LEU A 131 -8.66 -45.28 -37.55
CA LEU A 131 -8.21 -45.25 -38.93
C LEU A 131 -8.23 -46.66 -39.58
N THR A 132 -7.83 -47.68 -38.82
CA THR A 132 -7.85 -49.08 -39.27
C THR A 132 -9.28 -49.59 -39.42
N ASP A 133 -10.18 -49.21 -38.52
CA ASP A 133 -11.59 -49.55 -38.59
C ASP A 133 -12.30 -48.85 -39.75
N ALA A 134 -11.96 -47.59 -40.04
CA ALA A 134 -12.47 -46.88 -41.22
C ALA A 134 -12.09 -47.60 -42.51
N ARG A 135 -10.82 -48.01 -42.62
CA ARG A 135 -10.30 -48.79 -43.76
C ARG A 135 -10.96 -50.16 -43.87
N SER A 136 -11.12 -50.86 -42.76
CA SER A 136 -11.73 -52.20 -42.72
C SER A 136 -13.21 -52.13 -43.08
N THR A 137 -13.93 -51.13 -42.57
CA THR A 137 -15.33 -50.87 -42.91
C THR A 137 -15.47 -50.56 -44.39
N TYR A 138 -14.62 -49.69 -44.94
CA TYR A 138 -14.61 -49.43 -46.38
C TYR A 138 -14.41 -50.72 -47.20
N GLN A 139 -13.41 -51.55 -46.86
CA GLN A 139 -13.15 -52.80 -47.57
C GLN A 139 -14.34 -53.77 -47.51
N ASN A 140 -14.95 -53.92 -46.34
CA ASN A 140 -16.13 -54.77 -46.15
C ASN A 140 -17.33 -54.24 -46.94
N LYS A 141 -17.59 -52.93 -46.90
CA LYS A 141 -18.68 -52.29 -47.63
C LYS A 141 -18.46 -52.29 -49.14
N PHE A 142 -17.22 -52.18 -49.59
CA PHE A 142 -16.88 -52.34 -51.00
C PHE A 142 -17.18 -53.77 -51.47
N ALA A 143 -16.82 -54.79 -50.68
CA ALA A 143 -17.15 -56.18 -50.99
C ALA A 143 -18.66 -56.43 -51.04
N GLU A 144 -19.43 -55.89 -50.08
CA GLU A 144 -20.90 -55.92 -50.09
C GLU A 144 -21.47 -55.27 -51.37
N LEU A 145 -20.91 -54.15 -51.80
CA LEU A 145 -21.34 -53.47 -53.02
C LEU A 145 -21.06 -54.31 -54.27
N VAL A 146 -19.90 -54.95 -54.35
CA VAL A 146 -19.54 -55.85 -55.47
C VAL A 146 -20.49 -57.05 -55.51
N GLU A 147 -20.78 -57.67 -54.37
CA GLU A 147 -21.73 -58.78 -54.29
C GLU A 147 -23.15 -58.33 -54.70
N SER A 148 -23.60 -57.17 -54.21
CA SER A 148 -24.86 -56.55 -54.61
C SER A 148 -24.92 -56.32 -56.12
N ALA A 149 -23.82 -55.84 -56.72
CA ALA A 149 -23.73 -55.60 -58.15
C ALA A 149 -23.83 -56.88 -58.99
N GLU A 150 -23.28 -57.99 -58.51
CA GLU A 150 -23.38 -59.31 -59.17
C GLU A 150 -24.81 -59.88 -59.12
N GLN A 151 -25.54 -59.62 -58.02
CA GLN A 151 -26.90 -60.11 -57.81
C GLN A 151 -27.99 -59.22 -58.45
N SER A 152 -27.67 -57.96 -58.76
CA SER A 152 -28.61 -56.97 -59.26
C SER A 152 -29.20 -57.33 -60.63
N ALA A 153 -30.52 -57.20 -60.77
CA ALA A 153 -31.21 -57.37 -62.05
C ALA A 153 -30.78 -56.27 -63.06
N PHE A 154 -31.05 -56.47 -64.36
CA PHE A 154 -30.56 -55.61 -65.46
C PHE A 154 -30.88 -54.10 -65.34
N TYR A 155 -31.81 -53.72 -64.45
CA TYR A 155 -32.27 -52.35 -64.25
C TYR A 155 -32.09 -51.81 -62.82
N GLU A 156 -31.46 -52.55 -61.91
CA GLU A 156 -31.25 -52.11 -60.52
C GLU A 156 -29.82 -51.60 -60.31
N THR A 157 -29.68 -50.45 -59.65
CA THR A 157 -28.40 -49.90 -59.21
C THR A 157 -28.06 -50.54 -57.87
N PRO A 158 -26.89 -51.21 -57.74
CA PRO A 158 -26.47 -51.79 -56.47
C PRO A 158 -26.31 -50.70 -55.42
N SER A 159 -26.50 -51.06 -54.16
CA SER A 159 -26.42 -50.11 -53.04
C SER A 159 -25.73 -50.74 -51.86
N VAL A 160 -25.12 -49.89 -51.03
CA VAL A 160 -24.47 -50.27 -49.79
C VAL A 160 -25.05 -49.46 -48.64
N THR A 161 -25.16 -50.05 -47.47
CA THR A 161 -25.62 -49.34 -46.26
C THR A 161 -24.43 -49.01 -45.37
N VAL A 162 -24.21 -47.72 -45.11
CA VAL A 162 -23.18 -47.20 -44.20
C VAL A 162 -23.89 -46.42 -43.10
N ALA A 163 -23.60 -46.73 -41.83
CA ALA A 163 -24.20 -46.08 -40.67
C ALA A 163 -25.74 -45.95 -40.73
N GLY A 164 -26.43 -46.97 -41.23
CA GLY A 164 -27.89 -46.98 -41.37
C GLY A 164 -28.46 -46.25 -42.60
N THR A 165 -27.63 -45.54 -43.36
CA THR A 165 -28.03 -44.84 -44.60
C THR A 165 -27.67 -45.66 -45.83
N VAL A 166 -28.59 -45.74 -46.79
CA VAL A 166 -28.41 -46.50 -48.04
C VAL A 166 -27.86 -45.58 -49.12
N TYR A 167 -26.68 -45.93 -49.65
CA TYR A 167 -26.01 -45.22 -50.73
C TYR A 167 -26.04 -46.06 -52.00
N LYS A 168 -26.43 -45.46 -53.12
CA LYS A 168 -26.44 -46.11 -54.43
C LYS A 168 -25.08 -45.97 -55.09
N ALA A 169 -24.57 -47.06 -55.67
CA ALA A 169 -23.30 -47.07 -56.40
C ALA A 169 -23.26 -45.98 -57.49
N ASP A 170 -22.10 -45.36 -57.62
CA ASP A 170 -21.81 -44.44 -58.72
C ASP A 170 -21.45 -45.24 -59.98
N GLY A 171 -21.76 -44.69 -61.16
CA GLY A 171 -21.45 -45.31 -62.45
C GLY A 171 -22.58 -46.16 -63.04
N SER A 172 -22.23 -47.22 -63.77
CA SER A 172 -23.18 -48.08 -64.49
C SER A 172 -22.58 -49.45 -64.77
N ARG A 173 -23.43 -50.43 -65.09
CA ARG A 173 -22.98 -51.77 -65.53
C ARG A 173 -22.02 -51.76 -66.74
N PHE A 174 -22.01 -50.70 -67.54
CA PHE A 174 -21.13 -50.57 -68.70
C PHE A 174 -19.79 -49.91 -68.39
N THR A 175 -19.66 -49.27 -67.22
CA THR A 175 -18.51 -48.42 -66.84
C THR A 175 -17.88 -48.83 -65.52
N GLU A 176 -18.21 -50.03 -65.02
CA GLU A 176 -17.91 -50.49 -63.66
C GLU A 176 -18.70 -49.70 -62.59
N TRP A 177 -19.10 -50.38 -61.52
CA TRP A 177 -19.74 -49.73 -60.37
C TRP A 177 -18.66 -49.23 -59.43
N LEU A 178 -18.74 -47.95 -59.06
CA LEU A 178 -17.82 -47.30 -58.15
C LEU A 178 -18.48 -47.16 -56.76
N PHE A 179 -17.64 -47.18 -55.72
CA PHE A 179 -18.12 -46.90 -54.38
C PHE A 179 -18.61 -45.45 -54.29
N PRO A 180 -19.79 -45.17 -53.72
CA PRO A 180 -20.34 -43.83 -53.69
C PRO A 180 -19.45 -42.88 -52.89
N GLN A 181 -19.13 -41.68 -53.40
CA GLN A 181 -18.28 -40.72 -52.67
C GLN A 181 -18.92 -40.33 -51.33
N ALA A 182 -20.23 -40.06 -51.31
CA ALA A 182 -20.96 -39.76 -50.08
C ALA A 182 -20.91 -40.89 -49.04
N ALA A 183 -20.72 -42.14 -49.47
CA ALA A 183 -20.53 -43.27 -48.55
C ALA A 183 -19.09 -43.31 -48.00
N LEU A 184 -18.08 -42.87 -48.77
CA LEU A 184 -16.72 -42.69 -48.25
C LEU A 184 -16.70 -41.58 -47.21
N ASP A 185 -17.28 -40.43 -47.54
CA ASP A 185 -17.34 -39.27 -46.65
C ASP A 185 -18.04 -39.65 -45.34
N ALA A 186 -19.16 -40.38 -45.42
CA ALA A 186 -19.87 -40.87 -44.23
C ALA A 186 -19.07 -41.90 -43.39
N ILE A 187 -18.23 -42.74 -44.01
CA ILE A 187 -17.31 -43.62 -43.26
C ILE A 187 -16.23 -42.77 -42.58
N ARG A 188 -15.62 -41.82 -43.31
CA ARG A 188 -14.58 -40.94 -42.79
C ARG A 188 -15.11 -40.15 -41.60
N GLU A 189 -16.20 -39.41 -41.77
CA GLU A 189 -16.81 -38.55 -40.75
C GLU A 189 -17.19 -39.34 -39.50
N HIS A 190 -17.76 -40.54 -39.65
CA HIS A 190 -18.11 -41.39 -38.51
C HIS A 190 -16.90 -41.83 -37.67
N TYR A 191 -15.79 -42.24 -38.31
CA TYR A 191 -14.60 -42.70 -37.58
C TYR A 191 -13.69 -41.56 -37.14
N LEU A 192 -13.67 -40.46 -37.88
CA LEU A 192 -13.02 -39.22 -37.48
C LEU A 192 -13.69 -38.65 -36.23
N GLY A 193 -15.02 -38.59 -36.19
CA GLY A 193 -15.77 -38.14 -35.01
C GLY A 193 -15.52 -39.03 -33.79
N LYS A 194 -15.44 -40.35 -33.96
CA LYS A 194 -15.06 -41.27 -32.87
C LYS A 194 -13.62 -41.08 -32.40
N ALA A 195 -12.69 -40.88 -33.32
CA ALA A 195 -11.32 -40.58 -32.96
C ALA A 195 -11.24 -39.28 -32.16
N ALA A 196 -11.97 -38.23 -32.60
CA ALA A 196 -12.05 -36.97 -31.89
C ALA A 196 -12.65 -37.13 -30.48
N GLU A 197 -13.76 -37.87 -30.33
CA GLU A 197 -14.37 -38.15 -29.01
C GLU A 197 -13.40 -38.85 -28.04
N ASP A 198 -12.69 -39.89 -28.49
CA ASP A 198 -11.70 -40.60 -27.65
C ASP A 198 -10.50 -39.70 -27.32
N ILE A 199 -10.07 -38.86 -28.26
CA ILE A 199 -8.97 -37.90 -28.08
C ILE A 199 -9.34 -36.80 -27.06
N THR A 200 -10.54 -36.24 -27.15
CA THR A 200 -11.04 -35.27 -26.15
C THR A 200 -11.11 -35.89 -24.75
N SER A 201 -11.54 -37.15 -24.64
CA SER A 201 -11.57 -37.83 -23.34
C SER A 201 -10.17 -38.02 -22.77
N LEU A 202 -9.21 -38.47 -23.58
CA LEU A 202 -7.83 -38.68 -23.14
C LEU A 202 -7.11 -37.38 -22.81
N HIS A 203 -7.42 -36.28 -23.51
CA HIS A 203 -6.94 -34.95 -23.17
C HIS A 203 -7.42 -34.52 -21.78
N GLY A 204 -8.72 -34.65 -21.49
CA GLY A 204 -9.25 -34.31 -20.17
C GLY A 204 -8.66 -35.17 -19.04
N ASP A 205 -8.37 -36.44 -19.32
CA ASP A 205 -7.65 -37.29 -18.37
C ASP A 205 -6.20 -36.78 -18.15
N MET A 206 -5.51 -36.28 -19.17
CA MET A 206 -4.19 -35.66 -19.03
C MET A 206 -4.22 -34.36 -18.22
N GLU A 207 -5.16 -33.47 -18.54
CA GLU A 207 -5.35 -32.21 -17.82
C GLU A 207 -5.57 -32.47 -16.34
N THR A 208 -6.39 -33.47 -15.99
CA THR A 208 -6.63 -33.86 -14.60
C THR A 208 -5.34 -34.26 -13.87
N GLU A 209 -4.48 -35.08 -14.50
CA GLU A 209 -3.22 -35.51 -13.88
C GLU A 209 -2.24 -34.34 -13.72
N ILE A 210 -2.19 -33.43 -14.71
CA ILE A 210 -1.35 -32.22 -14.64
C ILE A 210 -1.88 -31.26 -13.58
N GLU A 211 -3.20 -31.05 -13.50
CA GLU A 211 -3.85 -30.21 -12.49
C GLU A 211 -3.60 -30.73 -11.07
N ASP A 212 -3.71 -32.04 -10.86
CA ASP A 212 -3.41 -32.67 -9.56
C ASP A 212 -1.94 -32.44 -9.16
N TYR A 213 -1.00 -32.49 -10.12
CA TYR A 213 0.40 -32.13 -9.89
C TYR A 213 0.57 -30.66 -9.51
N ARG A 214 0.04 -29.73 -10.32
CA ARG A 214 0.18 -28.28 -10.10
C ARG A 214 -0.49 -27.84 -8.80
N SER A 215 -1.68 -28.38 -8.49
CA SER A 215 -2.38 -28.13 -7.22
C SER A 215 -1.54 -28.54 -6.02
N TRP A 216 -0.90 -29.71 -6.10
CA TRP A 216 -0.01 -30.17 -5.05
C TRP A 216 1.22 -29.25 -4.91
N MET A 217 1.84 -28.84 -6.03
CA MET A 217 3.00 -27.95 -6.05
C MET A 217 2.70 -26.59 -5.43
N VAL A 218 1.56 -26.00 -5.80
CA VAL A 218 1.04 -24.75 -5.26
C VAL A 218 0.81 -24.85 -3.75
N SER A 219 0.14 -25.90 -3.27
CA SER A 219 -0.12 -26.10 -1.83
C SER A 219 1.14 -26.29 -0.96
N ARG A 220 2.29 -26.58 -1.57
CA ARG A 220 3.58 -26.76 -0.88
C ARG A 220 4.52 -25.57 -1.02
N ALA A 221 4.19 -24.60 -1.88
CA ALA A 221 4.99 -23.40 -2.04
C ALA A 221 5.04 -22.61 -0.72
N GLY A 222 3.90 -22.32 -0.10
CA GLY A 222 3.86 -21.64 1.20
C GLY A 222 4.68 -22.35 2.29
N GLU A 223 4.57 -23.68 2.39
CA GLU A 223 5.34 -24.47 3.36
C GLU A 223 6.86 -24.37 3.14
N LEU A 224 7.31 -24.34 1.89
CA LEU A 224 8.74 -24.18 1.58
C LEU A 224 9.22 -22.77 1.95
N THR A 225 8.43 -21.74 1.66
CA THR A 225 8.74 -20.36 2.06
C THR A 225 8.82 -20.22 3.58
N ASP A 226 7.90 -20.84 4.33
CA ASP A 226 7.91 -20.86 5.80
C ASP A 226 9.18 -21.52 6.37
N LEU A 227 9.71 -22.53 5.68
CA LEU A 227 10.97 -23.19 6.01
C LEU A 227 12.22 -22.38 5.57
N GLY A 228 12.01 -21.20 4.98
CA GLY A 228 13.07 -20.32 4.49
C GLY A 228 13.71 -20.79 3.18
N TYR A 229 13.04 -21.66 2.42
CA TYR A 229 13.45 -22.01 1.06
C TYR A 229 12.99 -20.92 0.09
N ASP A 230 13.94 -20.34 -0.63
CA ASP A 230 13.68 -19.39 -1.70
C ASP A 230 13.28 -20.16 -2.97
N ILE A 231 11.99 -20.16 -3.26
CA ILE A 231 11.40 -20.82 -4.43
C ILE A 231 11.79 -20.08 -5.73
N GLY A 232 12.03 -18.77 -5.67
CA GLY A 232 12.37 -17.96 -6.85
C GLY A 232 13.86 -18.04 -7.23
N ALA A 233 14.77 -18.12 -6.25
CA ALA A 233 16.21 -18.26 -6.50
C ALA A 233 16.73 -19.70 -6.38
N GLY A 234 15.85 -20.66 -6.10
CA GLY A 234 16.17 -22.07 -6.07
C GLY A 234 16.79 -22.53 -7.41
N PRO A 235 17.62 -23.59 -7.42
CA PRO A 235 18.25 -24.07 -8.65
C PRO A 235 17.26 -24.64 -9.68
N HIS A 236 15.95 -24.47 -9.51
CA HIS A 236 14.90 -25.10 -10.30
C HIS A 236 13.81 -24.10 -10.65
N SER A 237 13.48 -24.03 -11.93
CA SER A 237 12.35 -23.27 -12.48
C SER A 237 10.98 -23.90 -12.16
N MET A 238 10.91 -24.95 -11.34
CA MET A 238 9.72 -25.81 -11.23
C MET A 238 8.45 -25.12 -10.70
N TRP A 239 8.57 -23.99 -9.99
CA TRP A 239 7.42 -23.15 -9.59
C TRP A 239 7.27 -21.89 -10.44
N GLY A 240 8.28 -21.56 -11.24
CA GLY A 240 8.35 -20.36 -12.08
C GLY A 240 8.14 -20.66 -13.57
N THR A 241 7.41 -21.71 -13.91
CA THR A 241 7.09 -22.07 -15.31
C THR A 241 5.85 -21.32 -15.81
N GLU A 242 5.76 -21.11 -17.13
CA GLU A 242 4.55 -20.54 -17.77
C GLU A 242 3.27 -21.30 -17.39
N GLY A 243 3.32 -22.64 -17.41
CA GLY A 243 2.17 -23.47 -17.05
C GLY A 243 1.71 -23.32 -15.60
N MET A 244 2.64 -23.06 -14.67
CA MET A 244 2.30 -22.74 -13.27
C MET A 244 1.77 -21.32 -13.13
N ALA A 245 2.24 -20.36 -13.94
CA ALA A 245 1.71 -19.00 -13.97
C ALA A 245 0.24 -18.99 -14.42
N GLU A 246 -0.06 -19.67 -15.54
CA GLU A 246 -1.41 -19.83 -16.08
C GLU A 246 -2.32 -20.54 -15.05
N TYR A 247 -1.88 -21.67 -14.50
CA TYR A 247 -2.63 -22.41 -13.49
C TYR A 247 -2.96 -21.57 -12.24
N SER A 248 -1.99 -20.80 -11.73
CA SER A 248 -2.21 -19.93 -10.58
C SER A 248 -3.19 -18.80 -10.88
N ALA A 249 -3.08 -18.17 -12.05
CA ALA A 249 -4.00 -17.11 -12.49
C ALA A 249 -5.43 -17.65 -12.66
N GLU A 250 -5.62 -18.77 -13.37
CA GLU A 250 -6.92 -19.43 -13.53
C GLU A 250 -7.51 -19.89 -12.19
N GLY A 251 -6.67 -20.38 -11.27
CA GLY A 251 -7.08 -20.76 -9.93
C GLY A 251 -7.62 -19.58 -9.11
N ILE A 252 -7.03 -18.40 -9.27
CA ILE A 252 -7.53 -17.16 -8.67
C ILE A 252 -8.88 -16.78 -9.29
N GLU A 253 -9.02 -16.83 -10.62
CA GLU A 253 -10.30 -16.55 -11.30
C GLU A 253 -11.41 -17.50 -10.83
N GLU A 254 -11.12 -18.81 -10.73
CA GLU A 254 -12.07 -19.81 -10.25
C GLU A 254 -12.49 -19.53 -8.80
N GLU A 255 -11.54 -19.17 -7.94
CA GLU A 255 -11.81 -18.86 -6.54
C GLU A 255 -12.60 -17.55 -6.40
N MET A 256 -12.28 -16.53 -7.20
CA MET A 256 -12.98 -15.23 -7.18
C MET A 256 -14.38 -15.28 -7.78
N ALA A 257 -14.64 -16.22 -8.70
CA ALA A 257 -15.97 -16.51 -9.22
C ALA A 257 -16.92 -17.12 -8.17
N LYS A 258 -16.41 -17.61 -7.03
CA LYS A 258 -17.23 -18.11 -5.93
C LYS A 258 -17.87 -16.94 -5.16
N PRO A 259 -19.06 -17.15 -4.55
CA PRO A 259 -19.65 -16.17 -3.65
C PRO A 259 -18.68 -15.78 -2.53
N GLU A 260 -18.64 -14.52 -2.12
CA GLU A 260 -17.68 -13.97 -1.14
C GLU A 260 -17.49 -14.86 0.11
N GLY A 261 -18.60 -15.34 0.71
CA GLY A 261 -18.56 -16.21 1.89
C GLY A 261 -18.15 -17.67 1.66
N GLU A 262 -17.92 -18.07 0.41
CA GLU A 262 -17.42 -19.38 0.00
C GLU A 262 -15.98 -19.32 -0.52
N ARG A 263 -15.41 -18.13 -0.69
CA ARG A 263 -14.01 -17.93 -1.09
C ARG A 263 -13.06 -18.42 -0.01
N ASN A 264 -12.04 -19.14 -0.42
CA ASN A 264 -10.99 -19.67 0.43
C ASN A 264 -9.72 -18.83 0.30
N LEU A 265 -9.43 -18.03 1.32
CA LEU A 265 -8.23 -17.19 1.35
C LEU A 265 -6.94 -18.01 1.32
N ASP A 266 -6.91 -19.19 1.95
CA ASP A 266 -5.74 -20.08 1.92
C ASP A 266 -5.39 -20.50 0.48
N ARG A 267 -6.42 -20.70 -0.38
CA ARG A 267 -6.18 -21.02 -1.79
C ARG A 267 -5.67 -19.83 -2.58
N LEU A 268 -6.21 -18.63 -2.32
CA LEU A 268 -5.72 -17.41 -2.98
C LEU A 268 -4.27 -17.12 -2.60
N GLU A 269 -3.91 -17.35 -1.33
CA GLU A 269 -2.53 -17.26 -0.85
C GLU A 269 -1.64 -18.30 -1.55
N ASP A 270 -2.07 -19.56 -1.62
CA ASP A 270 -1.35 -20.60 -2.35
C ASP A 270 -1.12 -20.20 -3.82
N TYR A 271 -2.15 -19.72 -4.52
CA TYR A 271 -2.04 -19.31 -5.93
C TYR A 271 -1.16 -18.08 -6.15
N THR A 272 -1.04 -17.18 -5.16
CA THR A 272 -0.16 -16.01 -5.22
C THR A 272 1.25 -16.27 -4.66
N ALA A 273 1.52 -17.45 -4.10
CA ALA A 273 2.81 -17.80 -3.51
C ALA A 273 3.98 -17.72 -4.53
N GLY A 274 3.73 -18.03 -5.80
CA GLY A 274 4.74 -17.88 -6.87
C GLY A 274 5.21 -16.43 -7.05
N LEU A 275 4.27 -15.48 -7.03
CA LEU A 275 4.59 -14.04 -7.10
C LEU A 275 5.37 -13.58 -5.88
N ALA A 276 4.93 -13.99 -4.68
CA ALA A 276 5.59 -13.66 -3.43
C ALA A 276 7.04 -14.21 -3.38
N ALA A 277 7.24 -15.44 -3.88
CA ALA A 277 8.55 -16.05 -3.97
C ALA A 277 9.51 -15.32 -4.92
N ILE A 278 9.04 -14.93 -6.12
CA ILE A 278 9.83 -14.09 -7.04
C ILE A 278 10.18 -12.76 -6.35
N GLY A 279 9.21 -12.16 -5.66
CA GLY A 279 9.39 -10.93 -4.87
C GLY A 279 10.51 -11.05 -3.84
N ALA A 280 10.50 -12.11 -3.02
CA ALA A 280 11.52 -12.36 -1.99
C ALA A 280 12.90 -12.77 -2.57
N GLY A 281 12.91 -13.33 -3.78
CA GLY A 281 14.15 -13.67 -4.50
C GLY A 281 14.84 -12.44 -5.09
N VAL A 282 14.06 -11.47 -5.57
CA VAL A 282 14.54 -10.21 -6.16
C VAL A 282 14.81 -9.16 -5.07
N TYR A 283 13.95 -9.04 -4.06
CA TYR A 283 14.01 -8.04 -2.99
C TYR A 283 14.18 -8.69 -1.61
N ASP A 284 14.79 -7.96 -0.68
CA ASP A 284 14.79 -8.38 0.73
C ASP A 284 13.46 -8.04 1.37
N PRO A 285 12.72 -8.98 2.01
CA PRO A 285 11.53 -8.62 2.78
C PRO A 285 11.81 -7.57 3.87
N ASP A 286 13.03 -7.54 4.42
CA ASP A 286 13.46 -6.54 5.42
C ASP A 286 13.96 -5.21 4.79
N ASP A 287 14.24 -5.21 3.48
CA ASP A 287 14.61 -4.03 2.68
C ASP A 287 14.02 -4.15 1.26
N PRO A 288 12.70 -3.91 1.12
CA PRO A 288 12.01 -4.12 -0.15
C PRO A 288 12.31 -3.01 -1.17
N THR A 289 13.15 -2.03 -0.80
CA THR A 289 13.49 -0.89 -1.66
C THR A 289 14.75 -1.14 -2.49
N THR A 290 15.59 -2.10 -2.07
CA THR A 290 16.86 -2.41 -2.74
C THR A 290 16.82 -3.79 -3.38
N PRO A 291 16.87 -3.92 -4.72
CA PRO A 291 16.92 -5.22 -5.36
C PRO A 291 18.25 -5.94 -5.06
N ARG A 292 18.17 -7.20 -4.65
CA ARG A 292 19.30 -8.12 -4.43
C ARG A 292 19.89 -8.61 -5.75
N ARG A 293 19.05 -8.75 -6.78
CA ARG A 293 19.38 -9.19 -8.14
C ARG A 293 18.33 -8.70 -9.13
N ASP A 294 18.61 -8.90 -10.40
CA ASP A 294 17.64 -8.70 -11.48
C ASP A 294 16.72 -9.94 -11.61
N LEU A 295 15.56 -9.76 -12.22
CA LEU A 295 14.68 -10.84 -12.71
C LEU A 295 15.43 -11.70 -13.72
N THR A 296 15.25 -13.02 -13.61
CA THR A 296 15.68 -13.92 -14.69
C THR A 296 14.69 -13.85 -15.86
N PRO A 297 15.09 -14.28 -17.07
CA PRO A 297 14.17 -14.38 -18.20
C PRO A 297 12.93 -15.21 -17.89
N GLU A 298 13.09 -16.32 -17.17
CA GLU A 298 12.03 -17.26 -16.80
C GLU A 298 11.06 -16.63 -15.80
N GLU A 299 11.55 -15.90 -14.78
CA GLU A 299 10.68 -15.18 -13.85
C GLU A 299 9.90 -14.06 -14.53
N ARG A 300 10.54 -13.36 -15.48
CA ARG A 300 9.86 -12.34 -16.27
C ARG A 300 8.74 -12.95 -17.11
N GLU A 301 8.99 -14.10 -17.73
CA GLU A 301 8.02 -14.86 -18.53
C GLU A 301 6.88 -15.44 -17.67
N TYR A 302 7.18 -15.87 -16.44
CA TYR A 302 6.16 -16.23 -15.44
C TYR A 302 5.25 -15.04 -15.12
N LEU A 303 5.82 -13.87 -14.78
CA LEU A 303 5.04 -12.67 -14.46
C LEU A 303 4.19 -12.23 -15.65
N ASP A 304 4.76 -12.22 -16.85
CA ASP A 304 4.07 -11.86 -18.09
C ASP A 304 2.87 -12.80 -18.34
N THR A 305 3.11 -14.12 -18.30
CA THR A 305 2.06 -15.14 -18.49
C THR A 305 0.97 -15.06 -17.43
N PHE A 306 1.36 -14.86 -16.16
CA PHE A 306 0.40 -14.72 -15.06
C PHE A 306 -0.55 -13.54 -15.30
N TYR A 307 0.01 -12.36 -15.62
CA TYR A 307 -0.79 -11.14 -15.84
C TYR A 307 -1.52 -11.13 -17.18
N ASP A 308 -1.05 -11.86 -18.18
CA ASP A 308 -1.78 -12.08 -19.44
C ASP A 308 -2.97 -13.04 -19.27
N THR A 309 -2.89 -13.96 -18.31
CA THR A 309 -3.94 -14.95 -18.03
C THR A 309 -5.03 -14.36 -17.15
N ILE A 310 -4.68 -13.71 -16.03
CA ILE A 310 -5.68 -13.12 -15.12
C ILE A 310 -6.36 -11.92 -15.78
N ASP A 311 -7.69 -11.88 -15.76
CA ASP A 311 -8.42 -10.74 -16.31
C ASP A 311 -8.43 -9.50 -15.38
N ALA A 312 -8.73 -8.33 -15.97
CA ALA A 312 -8.79 -7.06 -15.25
C ALA A 312 -9.87 -7.06 -14.16
N ASP A 313 -11.04 -7.65 -14.45
CA ASP A 313 -12.19 -7.71 -13.52
C ASP A 313 -11.83 -8.51 -12.26
N THR A 314 -11.09 -9.60 -12.41
CA THR A 314 -10.60 -10.45 -11.32
C THR A 314 -9.55 -9.72 -10.50
N LEU A 315 -8.60 -9.04 -11.15
CA LEU A 315 -7.58 -8.25 -10.45
C LEU A 315 -8.21 -7.13 -9.62
N ALA A 316 -9.21 -6.44 -10.17
CA ALA A 316 -10.00 -5.46 -9.42
C ALA A 316 -10.78 -6.10 -8.26
N ALA A 317 -11.41 -7.26 -8.49
CA ALA A 317 -12.17 -7.96 -7.44
C ALA A 317 -11.30 -8.40 -6.26
N LEU A 318 -10.00 -8.70 -6.49
CA LEU A 318 -9.03 -9.03 -5.43
C LEU A 318 -8.76 -7.83 -4.51
N GLY A 319 -8.79 -6.62 -5.05
CA GLY A 319 -8.72 -5.39 -4.26
C GLY A 319 -9.90 -5.20 -3.30
N HIS A 320 -11.06 -5.77 -3.64
CA HIS A 320 -12.28 -5.72 -2.82
C HIS A 320 -12.43 -6.90 -1.86
N LEU A 321 -11.38 -7.71 -1.66
CA LEU A 321 -11.42 -8.77 -0.67
C LEU A 321 -11.68 -8.20 0.73
N SER A 322 -12.56 -8.87 1.46
CA SER A 322 -12.91 -8.50 2.82
C SER A 322 -12.89 -9.74 3.72
N PRO A 323 -12.58 -9.58 5.03
CA PRO A 323 -12.56 -10.68 5.96
C PRO A 323 -13.97 -11.27 6.10
N ASN A 324 -14.08 -12.57 5.85
CA ASN A 324 -15.31 -13.31 6.04
C ASN A 324 -15.62 -13.46 7.53
N ALA A 325 -16.33 -12.48 8.11
CA ALA A 325 -16.76 -12.53 9.50
C ALA A 325 -17.53 -13.85 9.75
N PRO A 326 -17.02 -14.75 10.62
CA PRO A 326 -17.65 -16.05 10.82
C PRO A 326 -19.10 -15.84 11.26
N ALA A 327 -20.05 -16.47 10.56
CA ALA A 327 -21.47 -16.35 10.82
C ALA A 327 -21.82 -16.91 12.23
N GLY A 328 -21.73 -16.08 13.26
CA GLY A 328 -21.93 -16.46 14.65
C GLY A 328 -21.88 -15.27 15.61
N GLN A 329 -22.57 -15.38 16.76
CA GLN A 329 -22.68 -14.30 17.77
C GLN A 329 -21.43 -14.12 18.66
N ASP A 330 -20.27 -14.68 18.28
CA ASP A 330 -19.09 -14.63 19.14
C ASP A 330 -18.32 -13.32 18.89
N VAL A 331 -18.72 -12.25 19.57
CA VAL A 331 -18.15 -10.90 19.47
C VAL A 331 -17.09 -10.65 20.55
N GLY A 332 -16.05 -11.49 20.61
CA GLY A 332 -14.96 -11.37 21.60
C GLY A 332 -13.57 -11.29 20.97
N ALA A 333 -12.52 -11.16 21.80
CA ALA A 333 -11.13 -11.02 21.35
C ALA A 333 -10.65 -12.13 20.38
N ALA A 334 -11.20 -13.34 20.47
CA ALA A 334 -10.88 -14.41 19.52
C ALA A 334 -11.45 -14.16 18.11
N HIS A 335 -12.56 -13.43 18.01
CA HIS A 335 -13.14 -13.01 16.75
C HIS A 335 -12.39 -11.82 16.16
N GLU A 336 -12.00 -10.85 16.99
CA GLU A 336 -11.12 -9.73 16.59
C GLU A 336 -9.79 -10.28 16.03
N ASN A 337 -9.09 -11.14 16.77
CA ASN A 337 -7.85 -11.76 16.28
C ASN A 337 -8.03 -12.58 14.98
N ALA A 338 -9.20 -13.19 14.77
CA ALA A 338 -9.46 -13.95 13.55
C ALA A 338 -9.68 -13.03 12.34
N ILE A 339 -10.30 -11.87 12.55
CA ILE A 339 -10.45 -10.84 11.51
C ILE A 339 -9.09 -10.22 11.20
N ASP A 340 -8.28 -9.92 12.22
CA ASP A 340 -6.94 -9.36 12.02
C ASP A 340 -6.06 -10.30 11.19
N ASN A 341 -6.03 -11.60 11.53
CA ASN A 341 -5.30 -12.60 10.74
C ASN A 341 -5.79 -12.70 9.29
N GLN A 342 -7.11 -12.53 9.05
CA GLN A 342 -7.65 -12.54 7.68
C GLN A 342 -7.24 -11.29 6.91
N TRP A 343 -7.17 -10.13 7.57
CA TRP A 343 -6.65 -8.91 6.96
C TRP A 343 -5.18 -9.06 6.59
N ASP A 344 -4.36 -9.62 7.48
CA ASP A 344 -2.94 -9.88 7.18
C ASP A 344 -2.80 -10.78 5.94
N GLN A 345 -3.63 -11.82 5.82
CA GLN A 345 -3.65 -12.71 4.67
C GLN A 345 -4.11 -12.01 3.39
N ILE A 346 -5.18 -11.21 3.45
CA ILE A 346 -5.68 -10.42 2.32
C ILE A 346 -4.62 -9.43 1.84
N HIS A 347 -3.98 -8.70 2.75
CA HIS A 347 -2.91 -7.77 2.42
C HIS A 347 -1.70 -8.50 1.85
N GLY A 348 -1.37 -9.70 2.34
CA GLY A 348 -0.31 -10.55 1.76
C GLY A 348 -0.57 -10.92 0.29
N ILE A 349 -1.80 -11.36 -0.02
CA ILE A 349 -2.26 -11.68 -1.38
C ILE A 349 -2.17 -10.43 -2.28
N GLN A 350 -2.70 -9.29 -1.81
CA GLN A 350 -2.69 -8.02 -2.54
C GLN A 350 -1.27 -7.50 -2.76
N ALA A 351 -0.41 -7.58 -1.74
CA ALA A 351 1.00 -7.22 -1.84
C ALA A 351 1.75 -8.08 -2.86
N ALA A 352 1.51 -9.40 -2.89
CA ALA A 352 2.13 -10.29 -3.87
C ALA A 352 1.77 -9.89 -5.32
N LEU A 353 0.51 -9.53 -5.57
CA LEU A 353 0.04 -9.03 -6.87
C LEU A 353 0.65 -7.65 -7.19
N GLY A 354 0.54 -6.67 -6.29
CA GLY A 354 1.12 -5.34 -6.49
C GLY A 354 2.64 -5.38 -6.73
N ASN A 355 3.36 -6.23 -5.98
CA ASN A 355 4.79 -6.46 -6.15
C ASN A 355 5.11 -7.09 -7.50
N GLY A 356 4.33 -8.09 -7.95
CA GLY A 356 4.49 -8.70 -9.26
C GLY A 356 4.33 -7.69 -10.40
N ILE A 357 3.36 -6.79 -10.32
CA ILE A 357 3.14 -5.70 -11.30
C ILE A 357 4.34 -4.75 -11.31
N ASN A 358 4.79 -4.31 -10.14
CA ASN A 358 5.93 -3.39 -10.02
C ASN A 358 7.22 -4.02 -10.54
N MET A 359 7.45 -5.31 -10.28
CA MET A 359 8.60 -6.03 -10.80
C MET A 359 8.54 -6.20 -12.32
N LEU A 360 7.39 -6.64 -12.85
CA LEU A 360 7.19 -6.83 -14.28
C LEU A 360 7.40 -5.53 -15.06
N THR A 361 7.02 -4.39 -14.49
CA THR A 361 7.09 -3.07 -15.14
C THR A 361 8.34 -2.27 -14.79
N ASN A 362 9.30 -2.85 -14.06
CA ASN A 362 10.57 -2.20 -13.70
C ASN A 362 11.72 -2.66 -14.62
N PRO A 363 12.09 -1.87 -15.64
CA PRO A 363 13.16 -2.26 -16.57
C PRO A 363 14.55 -2.31 -15.93
N GLU A 364 14.78 -1.63 -14.79
CA GLU A 364 16.09 -1.61 -14.14
C GLU A 364 16.49 -2.97 -13.56
N ILE A 365 15.50 -3.77 -13.19
CA ILE A 365 15.68 -5.14 -12.71
C ILE A 365 15.33 -6.18 -13.78
N GLY A 366 15.25 -5.80 -15.06
CA GLY A 366 14.99 -6.74 -16.16
C GLY A 366 13.51 -6.93 -16.55
N GLY A 367 12.60 -6.11 -16.01
CA GLY A 367 11.20 -6.05 -16.44
C GLY A 367 10.99 -5.47 -17.85
N ILE A 368 9.74 -5.13 -18.17
CA ILE A 368 9.31 -4.52 -19.42
C ILE A 368 9.75 -3.06 -19.45
N ASP A 369 10.50 -2.69 -20.50
CA ASP A 369 10.84 -1.30 -20.79
C ASP A 369 9.67 -0.63 -21.53
N LEU A 370 8.90 0.17 -20.78
CA LEU A 370 7.73 0.90 -21.29
C LEU A 370 8.11 1.99 -22.32
N ASP A 371 9.37 2.44 -22.33
CA ASP A 371 9.89 3.49 -23.22
C ASP A 371 10.62 2.92 -24.45
N ALA A 372 11.00 1.63 -24.46
CA ALA A 372 11.73 1.00 -25.56
C ALA A 372 10.95 0.97 -26.89
N HIS A 373 9.62 0.99 -26.84
CA HIS A 373 8.76 0.88 -28.02
C HIS A 373 7.71 2.00 -28.13
N PRO A 374 8.12 3.23 -28.50
CA PRO A 374 7.22 4.26 -29.01
C PRO A 374 6.84 3.96 -30.47
N SER A 375 6.60 2.69 -30.79
CA SER A 375 6.18 2.31 -32.13
C SER A 375 4.74 2.75 -32.34
N ILE A 376 4.36 3.00 -33.58
CA ILE A 376 3.09 3.64 -34.01
C ILE A 376 1.82 2.84 -33.58
N GLN A 377 1.94 1.75 -32.82
CA GLN A 377 0.90 0.80 -32.48
C GLN A 377 0.38 0.84 -31.02
N GLY A 378 1.01 1.60 -30.10
CA GLY A 378 0.56 1.68 -28.71
C GLY A 378 1.76 1.70 -27.73
N PRO A 379 1.51 1.79 -26.41
CA PRO A 379 2.52 1.50 -25.39
C PRO A 379 3.12 0.08 -25.58
N ALA A 380 4.19 -0.26 -24.84
CA ALA A 380 4.76 -1.60 -24.82
C ALA A 380 3.68 -2.69 -24.60
N ASP A 381 3.98 -3.95 -24.94
CA ASP A 381 3.11 -5.11 -24.69
C ASP A 381 2.97 -5.31 -23.16
N ILE A 382 2.16 -4.47 -22.51
CA ILE A 382 1.76 -4.59 -21.11
C ILE A 382 0.51 -5.47 -21.09
N PRO A 383 0.42 -6.45 -20.18
CA PRO A 383 -0.76 -7.28 -20.02
C PRO A 383 -2.05 -6.47 -19.89
N GLU A 384 -3.12 -6.97 -20.52
CA GLU A 384 -4.42 -6.28 -20.58
C GLU A 384 -4.99 -5.98 -19.19
N SER A 385 -4.75 -6.90 -18.23
CA SER A 385 -5.15 -6.79 -16.82
C SER A 385 -4.61 -5.54 -16.12
N ILE A 386 -3.42 -5.09 -16.50
CA ILE A 386 -2.78 -3.86 -15.98
C ILE A 386 -3.15 -2.66 -16.87
N ARG A 387 -3.14 -2.87 -18.19
CA ARG A 387 -3.39 -1.82 -19.19
C ARG A 387 -4.74 -1.15 -19.01
N ALA A 388 -5.77 -1.94 -18.68
CA ALA A 388 -7.13 -1.48 -18.45
C ALA A 388 -7.18 -0.34 -17.41
N PHE A 389 -6.44 -0.46 -16.31
CA PHE A 389 -6.47 0.51 -15.23
C PHE A 389 -5.51 1.70 -15.44
N VAL A 390 -4.34 1.45 -16.03
CA VAL A 390 -3.30 2.49 -16.17
C VAL A 390 -3.53 3.40 -17.39
N TYR A 391 -4.13 2.89 -18.46
CA TYR A 391 -4.26 3.65 -19.73
C TYR A 391 -5.70 3.82 -20.21
N ASP A 392 -6.63 2.93 -19.85
CA ASP A 392 -7.99 2.94 -20.42
C ASP A 392 -9.05 3.47 -19.44
N ALA A 393 -8.83 3.38 -18.12
CA ALA A 393 -9.83 3.72 -17.09
C ALA A 393 -10.43 5.14 -17.20
N ASP A 394 -9.63 6.18 -17.48
CA ASP A 394 -10.14 7.54 -17.71
C ASP A 394 -11.11 7.60 -18.89
N GLN A 395 -10.75 6.94 -19.98
CA GLN A 395 -11.55 6.92 -21.19
C GLN A 395 -12.84 6.11 -20.97
N ASP A 396 -12.76 4.95 -20.33
CA ASP A 396 -13.93 4.13 -20.00
C ASP A 396 -14.90 4.88 -19.06
N LEU A 397 -14.34 5.63 -18.10
CA LEU A 397 -15.14 6.46 -17.20
C LEU A 397 -15.86 7.59 -17.95
N ARG A 398 -15.20 8.22 -18.92
CA ARG A 398 -15.78 9.27 -19.78
C ARG A 398 -16.80 8.74 -20.79
N ASP A 399 -16.62 7.50 -21.24
CA ASP A 399 -17.52 6.83 -22.19
C ASP A 399 -18.73 6.18 -21.50
N ALA A 400 -18.75 6.11 -20.17
CA ALA A 400 -19.89 5.62 -19.38
C ALA A 400 -21.18 6.38 -19.72
N GLU A 401 -22.24 5.64 -20.11
CA GLU A 401 -23.52 6.22 -20.53
C GLU A 401 -24.37 6.73 -19.34
N SER A 402 -24.04 6.31 -18.12
CA SER A 402 -24.76 6.68 -16.91
C SER A 402 -23.86 6.69 -15.67
N LEU A 403 -24.32 7.33 -14.59
CA LEU A 403 -23.64 7.30 -13.28
C LEU A 403 -23.55 5.89 -12.69
N ALA A 404 -24.44 4.97 -13.09
CA ALA A 404 -24.37 3.57 -12.66
C ALA A 404 -23.22 2.84 -13.36
N ASP A 405 -23.05 3.05 -14.66
CA ASP A 405 -21.96 2.47 -15.44
C ASP A 405 -20.61 3.04 -14.99
N ALA A 406 -20.54 4.36 -14.76
CA ALA A 406 -19.35 5.03 -14.25
C ALA A 406 -18.95 4.51 -12.85
N ARG A 407 -19.92 4.10 -12.03
CA ARG A 407 -19.65 3.48 -10.72
C ARG A 407 -19.09 2.06 -10.85
N GLY A 408 -19.45 1.32 -11.90
CA GLY A 408 -18.81 0.04 -12.23
C GLY A 408 -17.33 0.25 -12.50
N VAL A 409 -17.01 1.11 -13.47
CA VAL A 409 -15.62 1.47 -13.83
C VAL A 409 -14.82 1.96 -12.61
N MET A 410 -15.42 2.85 -11.81
CA MET A 410 -14.76 3.37 -10.60
C MET A 410 -14.57 2.30 -9.53
N SER A 411 -15.52 1.39 -9.36
CA SER A 411 -15.37 0.25 -8.45
C SER A 411 -14.18 -0.60 -8.87
N ASP A 412 -14.05 -0.92 -10.16
CA ASP A 412 -12.96 -1.75 -10.64
C ASP A 412 -11.60 -1.06 -10.48
N PHE A 413 -11.53 0.23 -10.81
CA PHE A 413 -10.34 1.06 -10.60
C PHE A 413 -9.94 1.18 -9.12
N ASN A 414 -10.92 1.36 -8.21
CA ASN A 414 -10.66 1.38 -6.77
C ASN A 414 -10.11 0.05 -6.26
N GLY A 415 -10.60 -1.08 -6.81
CA GLY A 415 -10.08 -2.40 -6.50
C GLY A 415 -8.62 -2.55 -6.94
N PHE A 416 -8.31 -2.18 -8.18
CA PHE A 416 -6.92 -2.18 -8.65
C PHE A 416 -6.02 -1.28 -7.78
N GLY A 417 -6.48 -0.08 -7.43
CA GLY A 417 -5.74 0.80 -6.53
C GLY A 417 -5.48 0.20 -5.15
N ALA A 418 -6.43 -0.52 -4.57
CA ALA A 418 -6.25 -1.23 -3.30
C ALA A 418 -5.18 -2.34 -3.40
N VAL A 419 -5.09 -3.05 -4.53
CA VAL A 419 -4.00 -4.02 -4.77
C VAL A 419 -2.64 -3.31 -4.78
N MET A 420 -2.54 -2.18 -5.51
CA MET A 420 -1.29 -1.44 -5.63
C MET A 420 -0.87 -0.77 -4.32
N GLU A 421 -1.82 -0.33 -3.50
CA GLU A 421 -1.58 0.25 -2.17
C GLU A 421 -0.84 -0.71 -1.24
N GLN A 422 -1.15 -2.01 -1.32
CA GLN A 422 -0.51 -3.03 -0.48
C GLN A 422 0.87 -3.47 -0.98
N ALA A 423 1.31 -3.03 -2.16
CA ALA A 423 2.64 -3.38 -2.64
C ALA A 423 3.71 -2.86 -1.67
N THR A 424 4.82 -3.59 -1.59
CA THR A 424 5.99 -3.23 -0.79
C THR A 424 7.23 -2.98 -1.66
N VAL A 425 7.24 -3.50 -2.89
CA VAL A 425 8.28 -3.28 -3.89
C VAL A 425 8.01 -1.97 -4.63
N PRO A 426 9.00 -1.06 -4.76
CA PRO A 426 8.81 0.19 -5.48
C PRO A 426 8.59 -0.02 -6.99
N PRO A 427 7.70 0.75 -7.63
CA PRO A 427 7.59 0.76 -9.09
C PRO A 427 8.86 1.34 -9.72
N GLY A 428 9.18 0.92 -10.95
CA GLY A 428 10.22 1.59 -11.75
C GLY A 428 9.79 3.01 -12.15
N ASP A 429 10.75 3.91 -12.39
CA ASP A 429 10.51 5.35 -12.61
C ASP A 429 9.46 5.64 -13.69
N THR A 430 9.58 5.02 -14.86
CA THR A 430 8.62 5.22 -15.96
C THR A 430 7.21 4.77 -15.58
N PHE A 431 7.08 3.61 -14.91
CA PHE A 431 5.78 3.12 -14.47
C PHE A 431 5.19 4.02 -13.37
N ALA A 432 6.01 4.51 -12.44
CA ALA A 432 5.60 5.46 -11.41
C ALA A 432 4.99 6.75 -12.01
N HIS A 433 5.58 7.27 -13.09
CA HIS A 433 5.01 8.39 -13.85
C HIS A 433 3.67 8.05 -14.50
N HIS A 434 3.52 6.83 -15.03
CA HIS A 434 2.26 6.37 -15.64
C HIS A 434 1.16 6.17 -14.58
N LEU A 435 1.48 5.60 -13.42
CA LEU A 435 0.55 5.50 -12.28
C LEU A 435 0.08 6.89 -11.81
N THR A 436 1.00 7.85 -11.71
CA THR A 436 0.67 9.24 -11.36
C THR A 436 -0.26 9.88 -12.39
N THR A 437 -0.01 9.65 -13.67
CA THR A 437 -0.85 10.17 -14.77
C THR A 437 -2.24 9.54 -14.72
N ALA A 438 -2.33 8.23 -14.54
CA ALA A 438 -3.60 7.50 -14.41
C ALA A 438 -4.42 8.02 -13.22
N ALA A 439 -3.79 8.19 -12.06
CA ALA A 439 -4.43 8.76 -10.87
C ALA A 439 -5.02 10.16 -11.12
N LEU A 440 -4.24 11.05 -11.76
CA LEU A 440 -4.70 12.40 -12.11
C LEU A 440 -5.84 12.39 -13.13
N ASP A 441 -5.72 11.62 -14.20
CA ASP A 441 -6.70 11.56 -15.29
C ASP A 441 -8.04 11.01 -14.78
N VAL A 442 -8.02 9.90 -14.03
CA VAL A 442 -9.23 9.30 -13.44
C VAL A 442 -9.85 10.23 -12.40
N GLN A 443 -9.05 10.91 -11.56
CA GLN A 443 -9.58 11.89 -10.60
C GLN A 443 -10.26 13.06 -11.31
N GLN A 444 -9.69 13.57 -12.40
CA GLN A 444 -10.30 14.64 -13.19
C GLN A 444 -11.59 14.20 -13.88
N ALA A 445 -11.65 12.97 -14.41
CA ALA A 445 -12.86 12.44 -15.01
C ALA A 445 -13.96 12.19 -13.98
N ALA A 446 -13.64 11.59 -12.83
CA ALA A 446 -14.56 11.44 -11.70
C ALA A 446 -15.13 12.80 -11.28
N HIS A 447 -14.25 13.81 -11.19
CA HIS A 447 -14.65 15.18 -10.91
C HIS A 447 -15.63 15.77 -11.91
N SER A 448 -15.31 15.67 -13.19
CA SER A 448 -16.18 16.13 -14.27
C SER A 448 -17.57 15.47 -14.24
N ILE A 449 -17.62 14.16 -13.99
CA ILE A 449 -18.88 13.40 -13.93
C ILE A 449 -19.72 13.80 -12.73
N ASN A 450 -19.11 13.91 -11.55
CA ASN A 450 -19.82 14.32 -10.34
C ASN A 450 -20.36 15.75 -10.46
N VAL A 451 -19.60 16.69 -11.05
CA VAL A 451 -20.09 18.05 -11.35
C VAL A 451 -21.29 18.02 -12.31
N GLY A 452 -21.25 17.14 -13.32
CA GLY A 452 -22.36 16.90 -14.24
C GLY A 452 -23.62 16.39 -13.50
N ALA A 453 -23.45 15.33 -12.69
CA ALA A 453 -24.52 14.73 -11.91
C ALA A 453 -25.18 15.72 -10.93
N TYR A 454 -24.37 16.54 -10.25
CA TYR A 454 -24.86 17.62 -9.39
C TYR A 454 -25.68 18.64 -10.19
N THR A 455 -25.15 19.08 -11.34
CA THR A 455 -25.81 20.06 -12.19
C THR A 455 -27.17 19.56 -12.67
N ASP A 456 -27.27 18.29 -13.07
CA ASP A 456 -28.52 17.67 -13.48
C ASP A 456 -29.51 17.58 -12.32
N ALA A 457 -29.08 17.14 -11.13
CA ALA A 457 -29.93 17.11 -9.94
C ALA A 457 -30.44 18.50 -9.54
N ALA A 458 -29.59 19.53 -9.63
CA ALA A 458 -29.95 20.91 -9.35
C ALA A 458 -30.96 21.48 -10.37
N ILE A 459 -30.87 21.06 -11.64
CA ILE A 459 -31.84 21.44 -12.68
C ILE A 459 -33.19 20.74 -12.44
N GLU A 460 -33.19 19.46 -12.05
CA GLU A 460 -34.41 18.69 -11.78
C GLU A 460 -35.20 19.22 -10.58
N ALA A 461 -34.53 19.85 -9.61
CA ALA A 461 -35.15 20.47 -8.44
C ALA A 461 -35.98 21.75 -8.74
N ASP A 462 -36.07 22.21 -10.00
CA ASP A 462 -36.97 23.27 -10.52
C ASP A 462 -37.20 24.49 -9.60
N GLY A 463 -36.11 25.06 -9.06
CA GLY A 463 -36.16 26.30 -8.27
C GLY A 463 -36.59 26.13 -6.81
N ASP A 464 -36.68 24.91 -6.29
CA ASP A 464 -36.66 24.68 -4.86
C ASP A 464 -35.33 25.17 -4.24
N PRO A 465 -35.34 25.63 -2.98
CA PRO A 465 -34.12 26.05 -2.32
C PRO A 465 -33.08 24.91 -2.31
N PRO A 466 -31.77 25.20 -2.30
CA PRO A 466 -30.70 24.19 -2.37
C PRO A 466 -30.81 23.05 -1.35
N GLN A 467 -31.58 23.25 -0.29
CA GLN A 467 -31.78 22.35 0.83
C GLN A 467 -32.63 21.11 0.48
N ASP A 468 -33.36 21.12 -0.64
CA ASP A 468 -34.25 20.03 -1.07
C ASP A 468 -33.68 19.22 -2.26
N ILE A 469 -32.45 19.51 -2.71
CA ILE A 469 -31.78 18.73 -3.76
C ILE A 469 -31.43 17.35 -3.19
N VAL A 470 -31.95 16.29 -3.79
CA VAL A 470 -31.48 14.93 -3.50
C VAL A 470 -30.11 14.80 -4.14
N MET A 471 -29.07 14.83 -3.31
CA MET A 471 -27.69 14.71 -3.79
C MET A 471 -27.54 13.35 -4.49
N PRO A 472 -26.91 13.33 -5.69
CA PRO A 472 -26.57 12.08 -6.32
C PRO A 472 -25.56 11.33 -5.43
N ASP A 473 -25.56 10.02 -5.54
CA ASP A 473 -24.53 9.17 -4.97
C ASP A 473 -23.27 9.35 -5.83
N PHE A 474 -22.36 10.22 -5.39
CA PHE A 474 -21.16 10.60 -6.14
C PHE A 474 -20.18 9.44 -6.28
N LEU A 475 -19.33 9.53 -7.30
CA LEU A 475 -18.21 8.61 -7.48
C LEU A 475 -17.11 8.97 -6.46
N GLU A 476 -16.71 7.99 -5.66
CA GLU A 476 -15.56 8.06 -4.76
C GLU A 476 -14.38 7.37 -5.45
N ASN A 477 -13.27 8.09 -5.61
CA ASN A 477 -12.04 7.58 -6.24
C ASN A 477 -10.97 7.38 -5.17
N THR A 478 -10.98 6.20 -4.55
CA THR A 478 -9.94 5.77 -3.61
C THR A 478 -8.78 5.09 -4.34
N GLY A 479 -9.02 4.58 -5.55
CA GLY A 479 -8.01 3.88 -6.33
C GLY A 479 -6.81 4.75 -6.65
N SER A 480 -7.03 6.03 -6.91
CA SER A 480 -5.93 6.97 -7.19
C SER A 480 -5.03 7.21 -5.98
N SER A 481 -5.58 7.12 -4.76
CA SER A 481 -4.82 7.16 -3.52
C SER A 481 -3.87 5.96 -3.46
N GLY A 482 -4.38 4.75 -3.65
CA GLY A 482 -3.58 3.53 -3.67
C GLY A 482 -2.47 3.51 -4.74
N LEU A 483 -2.75 4.04 -5.95
CA LEU A 483 -1.71 4.20 -6.98
C LEU A 483 -0.60 5.17 -6.55
N LEU A 484 -0.95 6.29 -5.92
CA LEU A 484 0.03 7.29 -5.48
C LEU A 484 0.81 6.85 -4.24
N SER A 485 0.19 6.10 -3.31
CA SER A 485 0.90 5.43 -2.22
C SER A 485 1.91 4.41 -2.76
N ASN A 486 1.55 3.67 -3.83
CA ASN A 486 2.50 2.79 -4.51
C ASN A 486 3.69 3.56 -5.12
N VAL A 487 3.42 4.69 -5.80
CA VAL A 487 4.47 5.57 -6.34
C VAL A 487 5.39 6.08 -5.23
N ALA A 488 4.83 6.38 -4.05
CA ALA A 488 5.57 6.86 -2.89
C ALA A 488 6.65 5.88 -2.39
N LEU A 489 6.56 4.58 -2.72
CA LEU A 489 7.62 3.61 -2.42
C LEU A 489 8.92 3.93 -3.18
N ASN A 490 8.83 4.54 -4.37
CA ASN A 490 9.99 5.01 -5.12
C ASN A 490 10.27 6.49 -4.79
N THR A 491 11.17 6.71 -3.83
CA THR A 491 11.48 8.06 -3.33
C THR A 491 12.11 8.98 -4.37
N ASP A 492 12.80 8.44 -5.38
CA ASP A 492 13.47 9.24 -6.41
C ASP A 492 12.47 9.65 -7.50
N ALA A 493 11.61 8.72 -7.95
CA ALA A 493 10.50 9.04 -8.84
C ALA A 493 9.54 10.05 -8.19
N SER A 494 9.21 9.86 -6.90
CA SER A 494 8.36 10.80 -6.15
C SER A 494 8.94 12.22 -6.14
N PHE A 495 10.26 12.33 -5.91
CA PHE A 495 10.98 13.60 -5.95
C PHE A 495 10.96 14.22 -7.36
N GLU A 496 11.21 13.44 -8.42
CA GLU A 496 11.16 13.92 -9.80
C GLU A 496 9.75 14.42 -10.18
N ILE A 497 8.72 13.65 -9.86
CA ILE A 497 7.31 13.96 -10.11
C ILE A 497 6.94 15.31 -9.47
N LEU A 498 7.20 15.49 -8.17
CA LEU A 498 6.83 16.72 -7.46
C LEU A 498 7.75 17.92 -7.78
N SER A 499 8.95 17.66 -8.28
CA SER A 499 9.84 18.70 -8.81
C SER A 499 9.31 19.30 -10.12
N ASN A 500 8.45 18.58 -10.85
CA ASN A 500 7.76 19.10 -12.03
C ASN A 500 6.60 20.03 -11.62
N GLU A 501 6.76 21.33 -11.84
CA GLU A 501 5.75 22.36 -11.50
C GLU A 501 4.37 22.06 -12.09
N GLY A 502 4.29 21.57 -13.34
CA GLY A 502 3.00 21.27 -13.97
C GLY A 502 2.26 20.12 -13.30
N VAL A 503 2.97 19.02 -13.05
CA VAL A 503 2.39 17.83 -12.40
C VAL A 503 2.04 18.14 -10.94
N ARG A 504 2.92 18.86 -10.22
CA ARG A 504 2.66 19.30 -8.85
C ARG A 504 1.41 20.18 -8.76
N ASP A 505 1.26 21.16 -9.64
CA ASP A 505 0.10 22.05 -9.64
C ASP A 505 -1.20 21.28 -9.99
N GLU A 506 -1.13 20.26 -10.86
CA GLU A 506 -2.26 19.37 -11.15
C GLU A 506 -2.61 18.48 -9.94
N LEU A 507 -1.62 17.89 -9.28
CA LEU A 507 -1.81 17.09 -8.06
C LEU A 507 -2.45 17.91 -6.93
N PHE A 508 -1.92 19.10 -6.65
CA PHE A 508 -2.43 19.94 -5.56
C PHE A 508 -3.73 20.67 -5.90
N GLY A 509 -4.00 20.87 -7.19
CA GLY A 509 -5.26 21.44 -7.68
C GLY A 509 -6.41 20.44 -7.81
N ALA A 510 -6.14 19.13 -7.76
CA ALA A 510 -7.15 18.10 -7.85
C ALA A 510 -7.99 17.97 -6.56
N GLN A 511 -9.29 17.68 -6.72
CA GLN A 511 -10.22 17.52 -5.60
C GLN A 511 -10.32 16.07 -5.19
N TRP A 512 -9.35 15.59 -4.42
CA TRP A 512 -9.20 14.19 -4.02
C TRP A 512 -10.34 13.67 -3.14
N ALA A 513 -10.98 12.57 -3.52
CA ALA A 513 -11.94 11.90 -2.63
C ALA A 513 -11.25 11.31 -1.40
N ASP A 514 -10.01 10.86 -1.60
CA ASP A 514 -9.05 10.45 -0.61
C ASP A 514 -7.68 10.99 -1.04
N SER A 515 -7.00 11.71 -0.16
CA SER A 515 -5.71 12.37 -0.42
C SER A 515 -4.52 11.68 0.26
N ASP A 516 -4.71 10.52 0.88
CA ASP A 516 -3.65 9.79 1.59
C ASP A 516 -2.47 9.48 0.65
N GLY A 517 -2.71 8.98 -0.55
CA GLY A 517 -1.66 8.69 -1.53
C GLY A 517 -0.90 9.91 -2.04
N VAL A 518 -1.57 11.06 -2.21
CA VAL A 518 -0.87 12.31 -2.52
C VAL A 518 -0.03 12.76 -1.32
N GLY A 519 -0.53 12.55 -0.11
CA GLY A 519 0.20 12.78 1.13
C GLY A 519 1.46 11.93 1.22
N ASP A 520 1.37 10.64 0.91
CA ASP A 520 2.50 9.71 0.91
C ASP A 520 3.54 10.09 -0.16
N LEU A 521 3.08 10.43 -1.37
CA LEU A 521 3.95 10.96 -2.43
C LEU A 521 4.72 12.20 -1.96
N VAL A 522 4.04 13.14 -1.28
CA VAL A 522 4.68 14.34 -0.71
C VAL A 522 5.70 13.97 0.35
N ARG A 523 5.36 13.10 1.31
CA ARG A 523 6.29 12.64 2.36
C ARG A 523 7.54 12.01 1.74
N SER A 524 7.33 11.10 0.80
CA SER A 524 8.38 10.38 0.09
C SER A 524 9.31 11.32 -0.69
N ALA A 525 8.77 12.36 -1.31
CA ALA A 525 9.55 13.33 -2.08
C ALA A 525 10.32 14.34 -1.22
N VAL A 526 9.73 14.86 -0.14
CA VAL A 526 10.24 16.06 0.54
C VAL A 526 10.95 15.79 1.86
N LEU A 527 10.67 14.65 2.52
CA LEU A 527 11.30 14.35 3.80
C LEU A 527 12.76 13.90 3.60
N PRO A 528 13.68 14.31 4.49
CA PRO A 528 15.07 13.85 4.45
C PRO A 528 15.16 12.32 4.59
N ASN A 529 15.99 11.69 3.76
CA ASN A 529 16.26 10.25 3.79
C ASN A 529 17.73 9.92 4.17
N GLY A 530 18.52 10.94 4.50
CA GLY A 530 19.93 10.80 4.88
C GLY A 530 20.90 10.68 3.69
N GLY A 531 20.40 10.89 2.46
CA GLY A 531 21.17 10.90 1.22
C GLY A 531 21.84 12.23 0.89
N GLU A 532 22.54 12.28 -0.25
CA GLU A 532 23.20 13.50 -0.75
C GLU A 532 22.18 14.58 -1.20
N ASP A 533 20.97 14.17 -1.58
CA ASP A 533 19.92 15.03 -2.15
C ASP A 533 19.02 15.71 -1.11
N ASP A 534 19.29 15.50 0.18
CA ASP A 534 18.57 16.10 1.31
C ASP A 534 18.36 17.63 1.17
N SER A 535 19.34 18.34 0.59
CA SER A 535 19.22 19.79 0.37
C SER A 535 18.22 20.16 -0.73
N GLU A 536 18.09 19.34 -1.77
CA GLU A 536 17.13 19.53 -2.84
C GLU A 536 15.71 19.16 -2.37
N ARG A 537 15.59 18.08 -1.58
CA ARG A 537 14.34 17.67 -0.91
C ARG A 537 13.82 18.75 0.04
N ARG A 538 14.69 19.39 0.84
CA ARG A 538 14.33 20.55 1.68
C ARG A 538 13.84 21.74 0.86
N ALA A 539 14.44 22.02 -0.29
CA ALA A 539 13.99 23.09 -1.17
C ALA A 539 12.63 22.77 -1.82
N LEU A 540 12.38 21.50 -2.14
CA LEU A 540 11.08 21.03 -2.60
C LEU A 540 10.03 21.13 -1.48
N ALA A 541 10.38 20.76 -0.24
CA ALA A 541 9.52 20.95 0.93
C ALA A 541 9.09 22.42 1.08
N ASP A 542 10.05 23.36 0.98
CA ASP A 542 9.75 24.80 1.02
C ASP A 542 8.77 25.20 -0.09
N THR A 543 8.93 24.63 -1.29
CA THR A 543 8.04 24.89 -2.44
C THR A 543 6.63 24.36 -2.20
N VAL A 544 6.49 23.15 -1.64
CA VAL A 544 5.18 22.55 -1.31
C VAL A 544 4.46 23.37 -0.25
N ILE A 545 5.15 23.75 0.84
CA ILE A 545 4.55 24.57 1.90
C ILE A 545 4.13 25.93 1.33
N GLN A 546 4.99 26.58 0.53
CA GLN A 546 4.67 27.86 -0.11
C GLN A 546 3.50 27.77 -1.08
N HIS A 547 3.30 26.64 -1.77
CA HIS A 547 2.15 26.45 -2.64
C HIS A 547 0.84 26.62 -1.85
N PHE A 548 0.72 25.93 -0.70
CA PHE A 548 -0.49 25.98 0.11
C PHE A 548 -0.61 27.24 0.99
N THR A 549 0.48 27.90 1.37
CA THR A 549 0.36 29.21 2.04
C THR A 549 -0.09 30.30 1.09
N ASN A 550 0.24 30.19 -0.21
CA ASN A 550 -0.22 31.13 -1.24
C ASN A 550 -1.69 30.91 -1.62
N ASP A 551 -2.19 29.67 -1.59
CA ASP A 551 -3.61 29.35 -1.76
C ASP A 551 -4.09 28.30 -0.75
N PRO A 552 -4.42 28.70 0.50
CA PRO A 552 -4.89 27.75 1.51
C PRO A 552 -6.21 27.06 1.14
N SER A 553 -6.95 27.57 0.15
CA SER A 553 -8.26 27.00 -0.24
C SER A 553 -8.18 25.72 -1.05
N MET A 554 -6.96 25.32 -1.44
CA MET A 554 -6.65 24.01 -2.02
C MET A 554 -6.46 22.93 -0.96
N LEU A 555 -6.13 23.31 0.28
CA LEU A 555 -5.86 22.39 1.37
C LEU A 555 -6.93 22.41 2.46
N ILE A 556 -7.51 23.58 2.73
CA ILE A 556 -8.49 23.79 3.80
C ILE A 556 -9.86 23.98 3.17
N GLU A 557 -10.75 23.02 3.38
CA GLU A 557 -12.06 22.95 2.73
C GLU A 557 -12.88 24.24 2.89
N ASP A 558 -12.90 24.74 4.12
CA ASP A 558 -13.73 25.86 4.52
C ASP A 558 -13.17 27.23 4.12
N TRP A 559 -11.96 27.32 3.57
CA TRP A 559 -11.23 28.60 3.40
C TRP A 559 -11.85 29.58 2.38
N ASN A 560 -12.81 29.17 1.55
CA ASN A 560 -13.43 30.07 0.58
C ASN A 560 -14.96 30.06 0.68
N GLU A 561 -15.53 31.13 1.25
CA GLU A 561 -16.97 31.28 1.49
C GLU A 561 -17.84 31.24 0.22
N ALA A 562 -17.26 31.49 -0.95
CA ALA A 562 -18.00 31.64 -2.20
C ALA A 562 -18.55 30.31 -2.77
N ASN A 563 -18.05 29.15 -2.31
CA ASN A 563 -18.34 27.84 -2.93
C ASN A 563 -19.01 26.80 -2.00
N HIS A 564 -19.48 27.19 -0.81
CA HIS A 564 -20.05 26.26 0.19
C HIS A 564 -21.16 25.33 -0.36
N LEU A 565 -21.97 25.78 -1.32
CA LEU A 565 -23.11 24.99 -1.83
C LEU A 565 -22.73 23.76 -2.66
N MET A 566 -21.51 23.68 -3.19
CA MET A 566 -21.04 22.47 -3.90
C MET A 566 -20.06 21.64 -3.06
N ARG A 567 -19.33 22.27 -2.12
CA ARG A 567 -18.29 21.61 -1.33
C ARG A 567 -18.83 20.67 -0.26
N GLU A 568 -19.88 21.07 0.48
CA GLU A 568 -20.45 20.29 1.61
C GLU A 568 -20.95 18.88 1.24
N HIS A 569 -21.00 18.54 -0.05
CA HIS A 569 -21.56 17.27 -0.51
C HIS A 569 -20.63 16.51 -1.44
N TYR A 570 -19.48 17.08 -1.80
CA TYR A 570 -18.52 16.41 -2.65
C TYR A 570 -17.63 15.52 -1.78
N PRO A 571 -17.33 14.26 -2.15
CA PRO A 571 -16.32 13.48 -1.44
C PRO A 571 -14.98 14.17 -1.66
N TRP A 572 -14.55 14.96 -0.68
CA TRP A 572 -13.29 15.68 -0.69
C TRP A 572 -12.64 15.50 0.68
N ASP A 573 -11.62 14.65 0.75
CA ASP A 573 -10.84 14.42 1.96
C ASP A 573 -9.40 14.88 1.72
N THR A 574 -9.00 15.93 2.44
CA THR A 574 -7.65 16.50 2.35
C THR A 574 -6.76 16.12 3.54
N SER A 575 -7.24 15.28 4.45
CA SER A 575 -6.57 15.01 5.73
C SER A 575 -5.18 14.37 5.54
N GLY A 576 -5.04 13.42 4.61
CA GLY A 576 -3.77 12.83 4.21
C GLY A 576 -2.75 13.85 3.72
N LEU A 577 -3.15 14.69 2.77
CA LEU A 577 -2.31 15.78 2.24
C LEU A 577 -2.01 16.86 3.29
N GLN A 578 -2.98 17.21 4.14
CA GLN A 578 -2.77 18.12 5.27
C GLN A 578 -1.70 17.57 6.23
N GLY A 579 -1.76 16.27 6.53
CA GLY A 579 -0.75 15.55 7.32
C GLY A 579 0.64 15.66 6.70
N ALA A 580 0.76 15.40 5.39
CA ALA A 580 2.04 15.48 4.69
C ALA A 580 2.62 16.91 4.63
N VAL A 581 1.77 17.92 4.45
CA VAL A 581 2.20 19.34 4.50
C VAL A 581 2.62 19.71 5.93
N SER A 582 1.96 19.17 6.96
CA SER A 582 2.39 19.30 8.36
C SER A 582 3.76 18.67 8.58
N ASP A 583 3.99 17.44 8.11
CA ASP A 583 5.28 16.76 8.21
C ASP A 583 6.39 17.53 7.49
N ALA A 584 6.11 18.02 6.28
CA ALA A 584 7.02 18.91 5.55
C ALA A 584 7.32 20.18 6.35
N THR A 585 6.30 20.82 6.93
CA THR A 585 6.47 22.02 7.76
C THR A 585 7.32 21.75 9.00
N LEU A 586 7.11 20.62 9.69
CA LEU A 586 7.91 20.21 10.84
C LEU A 586 9.37 19.92 10.44
N SER A 587 9.60 19.26 9.31
CA SER A 587 10.94 19.00 8.78
C SER A 587 11.71 20.29 8.41
N ARG A 588 10.98 21.39 8.16
CA ARG A 588 11.50 22.71 7.81
C ARG A 588 11.33 23.74 8.92
N LEU A 589 11.00 23.31 10.13
CA LEU A 589 10.66 24.20 11.25
C LEU A 589 11.82 25.14 11.60
N ASP A 590 13.06 24.68 11.45
CA ASP A 590 14.27 25.47 11.67
C ASP A 590 14.36 26.67 10.70
N ALA A 591 14.14 26.42 9.41
CA ALA A 591 14.17 27.42 8.35
C ALA A 591 12.99 28.39 8.45
N ILE A 592 11.79 27.86 8.73
CA ILE A 592 10.56 28.65 8.90
C ILE A 592 10.68 29.54 10.13
N ALA A 593 11.13 29.03 11.27
CA ALA A 593 11.33 29.87 12.46
C ALA A 593 12.51 30.85 12.29
N GLY A 594 13.39 30.61 11.33
CA GLY A 594 14.60 31.39 11.08
C GLY A 594 15.65 31.18 12.16
N LEU A 595 15.83 29.92 12.57
CA LEU A 595 16.86 29.51 13.53
C LEU A 595 18.26 29.69 12.94
N GLU A 596 19.24 29.93 13.81
CA GLU A 596 20.63 30.10 13.38
C GLU A 596 21.16 28.81 12.75
N GLY A 597 21.70 28.90 11.53
CA GLY A 597 22.27 27.76 10.80
C GLY A 597 21.29 27.01 9.90
N ALA A 598 19.99 27.33 9.94
CA ALA A 598 19.01 26.74 9.05
C ALA A 598 19.28 27.11 7.57
N GLU A 599 19.11 26.14 6.68
CA GLU A 599 19.18 26.34 5.23
C GLU A 599 17.83 26.87 4.72
N GLY A 600 17.85 27.88 3.84
CA GLY A 600 16.64 28.52 3.30
C GLY A 600 16.36 29.90 3.90
N ILE A 601 15.61 30.74 3.18
CA ILE A 601 15.20 32.08 3.64
C ILE A 601 13.69 32.18 3.52
N TRP A 602 13.02 32.17 4.67
CA TRP A 602 11.60 32.45 4.78
C TRP A 602 11.37 33.92 5.14
N GLU A 603 10.62 34.66 4.32
CA GLU A 603 10.22 36.03 4.65
C GLU A 603 9.26 36.02 5.84
N THR A 604 9.24 37.10 6.64
CA THR A 604 8.42 37.16 7.85
C THR A 604 6.94 36.85 7.59
N ASP A 605 6.39 37.35 6.48
CA ASP A 605 4.99 37.11 6.12
C ASP A 605 4.73 35.63 5.78
N ASP A 606 5.67 34.95 5.11
CA ASP A 606 5.56 33.53 4.77
C ASP A 606 5.58 32.62 6.01
N ARG A 607 6.39 32.99 7.02
CA ARG A 607 6.47 32.25 8.30
C ARG A 607 5.13 32.27 9.01
N TYR A 608 4.54 33.46 9.09
CA TYR A 608 3.24 33.67 9.69
C TYR A 608 2.18 32.87 8.90
N ALA A 609 2.17 32.98 7.57
CA ALA A 609 1.25 32.24 6.72
C ALA A 609 1.34 30.71 6.91
N ALA A 610 2.55 30.15 7.07
CA ALA A 610 2.74 28.73 7.34
C ALA A 610 2.08 28.28 8.66
N PHE A 611 2.27 29.04 9.74
CA PHE A 611 1.63 28.71 11.03
C PHE A 611 0.11 28.94 11.02
N SER A 612 -0.40 29.92 10.26
CA SER A 612 -1.85 30.05 10.01
C SER A 612 -2.42 28.86 9.27
N LEU A 613 -1.73 28.41 8.21
CA LEU A 613 -2.13 27.24 7.45
C LEU A 613 -2.24 26.02 8.36
N MET A 614 -1.22 25.77 9.19
CA MET A 614 -1.22 24.65 10.13
C MET A 614 -2.31 24.79 11.20
N ALA A 615 -2.57 25.99 11.71
CA ALA A 615 -3.69 26.18 12.64
C ALA A 615 -5.07 25.95 11.98
N ALA A 616 -5.16 26.05 10.65
CA ALA A 616 -6.38 25.87 9.89
C ALA A 616 -6.68 24.41 9.53
N THR A 617 -5.69 23.51 9.57
CA THR A 617 -5.86 22.07 9.29
C THR A 617 -6.77 21.37 10.29
N ASP A 618 -7.12 20.12 10.01
CA ASP A 618 -7.99 19.28 10.84
C ASP A 618 -7.43 19.10 12.26
N GLU A 619 -8.32 18.78 13.21
CA GLU A 619 -7.98 18.71 14.65
C GLU A 619 -6.78 17.79 14.92
N SER A 620 -6.76 16.60 14.31
CA SER A 620 -5.67 15.61 14.45
C SER A 620 -4.36 16.09 13.82
N VAL A 621 -4.41 16.68 12.62
CA VAL A 621 -3.24 17.19 11.91
C VAL A 621 -2.62 18.35 12.69
N TYR A 622 -3.45 19.28 13.17
CA TYR A 622 -2.98 20.41 13.96
C TYR A 622 -2.42 19.98 15.32
N GLU A 623 -3.01 18.96 15.97
CA GLU A 623 -2.46 18.36 17.19
C GLU A 623 -1.07 17.75 16.94
N HIS A 624 -0.89 17.00 15.85
CA HIS A 624 0.40 16.44 15.44
C HIS A 624 1.44 17.55 15.19
N PHE A 625 1.09 18.55 14.37
CA PHE A 625 1.94 19.72 14.13
C PHE A 625 2.37 20.38 15.45
N LYS A 626 1.41 20.63 16.35
CA LYS A 626 1.66 21.29 17.62
C LYS A 626 2.56 20.46 18.54
N SER A 627 2.36 19.14 18.59
CA SER A 627 3.27 18.22 19.30
C SER A 627 4.68 18.32 18.74
N GLY A 628 4.84 18.28 17.42
CA GLY A 628 6.15 18.39 16.76
C GLY A 628 6.86 19.72 17.05
N VAL A 629 6.13 20.83 17.12
CA VAL A 629 6.69 22.14 17.53
C VAL A 629 7.20 22.08 18.97
N PHE A 630 6.46 21.47 19.89
CA PHE A 630 6.91 21.34 21.28
C PHE A 630 8.08 20.37 21.44
N ASP A 631 8.12 19.30 20.66
CA ASP A 631 9.27 18.39 20.64
C ASP A 631 10.52 19.10 20.11
N ALA A 632 10.40 19.96 19.10
CA ALA A 632 11.50 20.81 18.66
C ALA A 632 11.95 21.79 19.75
N GLN A 633 11.02 22.41 20.49
CA GLN A 633 11.34 23.26 21.65
C GLN A 633 12.07 22.48 22.76
N ARG A 634 11.62 21.26 23.05
CA ARG A 634 12.24 20.35 24.02
C ARG A 634 13.65 19.95 23.58
N ASN A 635 13.84 19.59 22.32
CA ASN A 635 15.14 19.20 21.76
C ASN A 635 16.14 20.37 21.80
N MET A 636 15.71 21.58 21.40
CA MET A 636 16.54 22.79 21.52
C MET A 636 16.96 23.06 22.97
N ALA A 637 16.05 22.88 23.94
CA ALA A 637 16.36 23.02 25.35
C ALA A 637 17.35 21.93 25.82
N TYR A 638 17.11 20.68 25.45
CA TYR A 638 17.98 19.55 25.76
C TYR A 638 19.40 19.80 25.25
N GLU A 639 19.58 20.14 23.97
CA GLU A 639 20.90 20.42 23.39
C GLU A 639 21.63 21.54 24.14
N TYR A 640 20.90 22.60 24.51
CA TYR A 640 21.44 23.69 25.31
C TYR A 640 21.95 23.23 26.69
N TYR A 641 21.15 22.43 27.41
CA TYR A 641 21.53 21.95 28.76
C TYR A 641 22.55 20.80 28.73
N ALA A 642 22.57 19.99 27.67
CA ALA A 642 23.47 18.85 27.52
C ALA A 642 24.91 19.29 27.21
N ASN A 643 25.10 20.42 26.52
CA ASN A 643 26.41 20.86 26.02
C ASN A 643 27.44 21.33 27.08
N GLY A 644 27.13 21.27 28.37
CA GLY A 644 28.11 21.30 29.48
C GLY A 644 28.96 22.56 29.69
N ASP A 645 28.95 23.51 28.75
CA ASP A 645 29.52 24.86 28.84
C ASP A 645 28.85 25.81 27.81
N PRO A 646 27.52 25.99 27.85
CA PRO A 646 26.84 26.90 26.92
C PRO A 646 27.37 28.33 27.12
N GLN A 647 27.75 29.01 26.05
CA GLN A 647 28.11 30.43 26.16
C GLN A 647 26.84 31.24 26.44
N ASP A 648 26.96 32.39 27.14
CA ASP A 648 25.81 33.27 27.42
C ASP A 648 25.04 33.67 26.14
N SER A 649 25.72 33.70 24.98
CA SER A 649 25.09 33.91 23.66
C SER A 649 24.18 32.77 23.24
N ASP A 650 24.54 31.53 23.56
CA ASP A 650 23.83 30.33 23.15
C ASP A 650 22.51 30.21 23.93
N ALA A 651 22.54 30.59 25.22
CA ALA A 651 21.35 30.65 26.08
C ALA A 651 20.29 31.62 25.56
N LEU A 652 20.73 32.82 25.18
CA LEU A 652 19.84 33.85 24.67
C LEU A 652 19.27 33.46 23.31
N ASN A 653 20.09 32.86 22.44
CA ASN A 653 19.65 32.38 21.13
C ASN A 653 18.64 31.23 21.28
N THR A 654 18.90 30.22 22.09
CA THR A 654 17.97 29.09 22.31
C THR A 654 16.62 29.55 22.89
N LEU A 655 16.63 30.37 23.95
CA LEU A 655 15.38 30.86 24.55
C LEU A 655 14.63 31.79 23.59
N GLN A 656 15.33 32.59 22.79
CA GLN A 656 14.70 33.43 21.77
C GLN A 656 14.08 32.58 20.66
N SER A 657 14.73 31.49 20.23
CA SER A 657 14.21 30.54 19.25
C SER A 657 12.95 29.85 19.74
N VAL A 658 12.96 29.35 20.98
CA VAL A 658 11.80 28.72 21.63
C VAL A 658 10.64 29.71 21.71
N GLY A 659 10.87 30.93 22.21
CA GLY A 659 9.84 31.97 22.28
C GLY A 659 9.35 32.44 20.90
N SER A 660 10.20 32.39 19.87
CA SER A 660 9.80 32.73 18.48
C SER A 660 8.84 31.68 17.92
N LEU A 661 9.08 30.39 18.19
CA LEU A 661 8.15 29.32 17.83
C LEU A 661 6.80 29.46 18.54
N THR A 662 6.80 29.73 19.84
CA THR A 662 5.55 29.98 20.59
C THR A 662 4.80 31.17 20.00
N GLY A 663 5.50 32.26 19.70
CA GLY A 663 4.89 33.46 19.11
C GLY A 663 4.32 33.25 17.70
N LEU A 664 4.97 32.42 16.86
CA LEU A 664 4.46 32.05 15.54
C LEU A 664 3.19 31.18 15.65
N MET A 665 3.19 30.21 16.56
CA MET A 665 2.04 29.35 16.82
C MET A 665 0.83 30.14 17.34
N GLU A 666 1.02 31.01 18.33
CA GLU A 666 -0.05 31.89 18.83
C GLU A 666 -0.59 32.82 17.75
N TRP A 667 0.30 33.31 16.87
CA TRP A 667 -0.12 34.15 15.75
C TRP A 667 -1.01 33.37 14.78
N GLY A 668 -0.60 32.16 14.37
CA GLY A 668 -1.36 31.32 13.45
C GLY A 668 -2.75 30.95 14.00
N GLU A 669 -2.81 30.50 15.25
CA GLU A 669 -4.08 30.21 15.95
C GLU A 669 -5.03 31.41 15.91
N ARG A 670 -4.49 32.58 16.23
CA ARG A 670 -5.24 33.82 16.31
C ARG A 670 -5.72 34.28 14.94
N ASP A 671 -4.87 34.21 13.93
CA ASP A 671 -5.18 34.63 12.57
C ASP A 671 -6.33 33.80 12.00
N VAL A 672 -6.30 32.47 12.16
CA VAL A 672 -7.42 31.58 11.75
C VAL A 672 -8.70 31.87 12.52
N ILE A 673 -8.63 32.14 13.83
CA ILE A 673 -9.81 32.52 14.63
C ILE A 673 -10.40 33.87 14.17
N ASN A 674 -9.57 34.81 13.77
CA ASN A 674 -10.02 36.07 13.18
C ASN A 674 -10.56 35.87 11.76
N TRP A 675 -10.03 34.89 11.02
CA TRP A 675 -10.52 34.56 9.69
C TRP A 675 -11.97 34.07 9.70
N TYR A 676 -12.38 33.36 10.76
CA TYR A 676 -13.77 33.00 11.02
C TYR A 676 -14.63 34.14 11.63
N GLU A 677 -14.12 35.38 11.70
CA GLU A 677 -14.90 36.51 12.23
C GLU A 677 -16.18 36.74 11.43
N GLY A 678 -17.33 36.67 12.11
CA GLY A 678 -18.66 36.72 11.50
C GLY A 678 -19.36 35.37 11.36
N ARG A 679 -18.64 34.26 11.57
CA ARG A 679 -19.17 32.88 11.67
C ARG A 679 -18.98 32.35 13.10
N GLU A 680 -19.88 32.74 14.01
CA GLU A 680 -19.76 32.46 15.46
C GLU A 680 -19.55 30.96 15.77
N ASP A 681 -20.24 30.06 15.05
CA ASP A 681 -20.12 28.61 15.26
C ASP A 681 -18.74 28.07 14.84
N ALA A 682 -18.24 28.47 13.67
CA ALA A 682 -16.92 28.07 13.17
C ALA A 682 -15.79 28.66 14.02
N GLN A 683 -15.95 29.92 14.47
CA GLN A 683 -15.02 30.54 15.39
C GLN A 683 -14.94 29.80 16.73
N GLN A 684 -16.09 29.40 17.30
CA GLN A 684 -16.13 28.62 18.54
C GLN A 684 -15.54 27.21 18.36
N ALA A 685 -15.84 26.54 17.25
CA ALA A 685 -15.26 25.24 16.90
C ALA A 685 -13.73 25.34 16.81
N GLN A 686 -13.22 26.38 16.14
CA GLN A 686 -11.78 26.63 16.04
C GLN A 686 -11.14 26.92 17.41
N GLN A 687 -11.78 27.70 18.28
CA GLN A 687 -11.28 27.93 19.64
C GLN A 687 -11.22 26.64 20.46
N GLN A 688 -12.25 25.79 20.36
CA GLN A 688 -12.26 24.47 21.01
C GLN A 688 -11.15 23.57 20.45
N LYS A 689 -10.95 23.55 19.12
CA LYS A 689 -9.89 22.82 18.44
C LYS A 689 -8.52 23.21 19.01
N VAL A 690 -8.23 24.50 19.10
CA VAL A 690 -6.96 25.02 19.65
C VAL A 690 -6.75 24.59 21.10
N ILE A 691 -7.79 24.66 21.96
CA ILE A 691 -7.67 24.23 23.35
C ILE A 691 -7.39 22.72 23.44
N LYS A 692 -8.14 21.90 22.70
CA LYS A 692 -7.97 20.45 22.72
C LYS A 692 -6.60 20.02 22.20
N SER A 693 -6.18 20.54 21.04
CA SER A 693 -4.87 20.21 20.46
C SER A 693 -3.73 20.63 21.38
N SER A 694 -3.88 21.75 22.10
CA SER A 694 -2.90 22.16 23.12
C SER A 694 -2.77 21.15 24.26
N ILE A 695 -3.90 20.62 24.74
CA ILE A 695 -3.92 19.60 25.80
C ILE A 695 -3.37 18.26 25.28
N GLY A 696 -3.74 17.86 24.06
CA GLY A 696 -3.23 16.65 23.41
C GLY A 696 -1.71 16.67 23.23
N ALA A 697 -1.20 17.74 22.62
CA ALA A 697 0.24 17.95 22.44
C ALA A 697 1.00 18.01 23.79
N ALA A 698 0.42 18.62 24.84
CA ALA A 698 0.97 18.62 26.19
C ALA A 698 1.16 17.22 26.79
N LEU A 699 0.22 16.33 26.51
CA LEU A 699 0.20 14.95 27.00
C LEU A 699 1.26 14.11 26.25
N SER A 700 1.42 14.33 24.95
CA SER A 700 2.42 13.68 24.09
C SER A 700 3.86 13.96 24.56
N VAL A 701 4.23 15.24 24.69
CA VAL A 701 5.61 15.68 25.05
C VAL A 701 6.05 15.16 26.42
N ALA A 702 5.11 14.89 27.32
CA ALA A 702 5.39 14.40 28.67
C ALA A 702 5.85 12.94 28.74
N GLY A 703 5.82 12.21 27.62
CA GLY A 703 6.20 10.79 27.58
C GLY A 703 5.28 9.86 28.38
N THR A 704 4.13 10.35 28.84
CA THR A 704 3.20 9.58 29.69
C THR A 704 2.20 8.73 28.91
N LEU A 705 2.12 8.87 27.58
CA LEU A 705 1.22 8.10 26.74
C LEU A 705 1.94 7.69 25.45
N ALA A 706 2.22 6.39 25.29
CA ALA A 706 2.50 5.84 23.98
C ALA A 706 1.18 5.87 23.17
N PRO A 707 1.12 6.51 21.99
CA PRO A 707 -0.12 6.72 21.23
C PRO A 707 -0.88 5.43 20.88
N THR A 708 -0.18 4.29 20.79
CA THR A 708 -0.69 3.06 20.19
C THR A 708 -1.48 2.15 21.14
N GLN A 709 -1.41 2.31 22.47
CA GLN A 709 -2.05 1.36 23.40
C GLN A 709 -3.48 1.71 23.83
N TYR A 710 -4.04 2.86 23.41
CA TYR A 710 -5.38 3.30 23.86
C TYR A 710 -6.25 3.99 22.80
N ALA A 711 -5.88 3.93 21.51
CA ALA A 711 -6.69 4.51 20.43
C ALA A 711 -8.10 3.90 20.34
N THR A 712 -8.31 2.67 20.80
CA THR A 712 -9.61 2.00 20.83
C THR A 712 -10.26 2.07 22.22
N GLY A 713 -11.01 3.15 22.48
CA GLY A 713 -12.21 3.05 23.31
C GLY A 713 -12.28 3.82 24.64
N VAL A 714 -11.28 4.61 25.02
CA VAL A 714 -11.43 5.55 26.15
C VAL A 714 -11.53 6.97 25.64
N ASN A 715 -12.75 7.48 25.64
CA ASN A 715 -13.12 8.87 25.37
C ASN A 715 -12.51 9.80 26.46
N LEU A 716 -11.20 10.02 26.41
CA LEU A 716 -10.42 10.92 27.28
C LEU A 716 -10.94 12.35 27.21
N GLY A 717 -11.54 12.71 26.07
CA GLY A 717 -12.33 13.93 25.89
C GLY A 717 -13.30 14.15 27.04
N SER A 718 -14.03 13.13 27.50
CA SER A 718 -15.05 13.29 28.56
C SER A 718 -14.49 13.57 29.97
N THR A 719 -13.28 13.10 30.30
CA THR A 719 -12.71 13.26 31.65
C THR A 719 -11.97 14.60 31.76
N ALA A 720 -11.33 15.06 30.69
CA ALA A 720 -10.82 16.42 30.58
C ALA A 720 -11.95 17.46 30.42
N TYR A 721 -12.99 17.19 29.61
CA TYR A 721 -14.17 18.07 29.46
C TYR A 721 -14.94 18.25 30.77
N GLY A 722 -15.03 17.21 31.62
CA GLY A 722 -15.72 17.29 32.90
C GLY A 722 -15.14 18.32 33.89
N LEU A 723 -13.92 18.80 33.63
CA LEU A 723 -13.26 19.85 34.40
C LEU A 723 -13.37 21.25 33.78
N VAL A 724 -13.85 21.39 32.52
CA VAL A 724 -13.64 22.61 31.72
C VAL A 724 -14.93 23.32 31.20
N ASP A 725 -16.18 22.90 31.49
CA ASP A 725 -17.37 23.68 31.07
C ASP A 725 -18.52 23.70 32.14
N PRO A 726 -19.35 24.78 32.35
CA PRO A 726 -19.51 26.07 31.66
C PRO A 726 -19.43 27.32 32.57
N VAL A 727 -18.29 27.56 33.24
CA VAL A 727 -18.14 28.71 34.17
C VAL A 727 -17.33 29.89 33.57
N LEU A 728 -16.74 29.76 32.37
CA LEU A 728 -15.71 30.70 31.88
C LEU A 728 -16.09 31.63 30.72
N PHE A 729 -17.27 31.51 30.08
CA PHE A 729 -17.56 32.26 28.85
C PHE A 729 -18.66 33.34 29.00
N PRO A 730 -18.33 34.63 29.25
CA PRO A 730 -19.26 35.73 29.01
C PRO A 730 -19.15 36.31 27.59
N ASP A 731 -20.29 36.75 27.05
CA ASP A 731 -20.53 37.33 25.70
C ASP A 731 -19.38 38.18 25.12
N TYR A 732 -18.87 37.78 23.96
CA TYR A 732 -17.88 38.47 23.14
C TYR A 732 -18.50 39.63 22.34
N LYS A 733 -17.75 40.73 22.14
CA LYS A 733 -18.11 41.82 21.20
C LYS A 733 -16.86 42.36 20.48
N PRO A 734 -16.93 42.64 19.17
CA PRO A 734 -15.77 42.93 18.33
C PRO A 734 -15.16 44.32 18.57
N GLN A 735 -13.84 44.46 18.46
CA GLN A 735 -13.07 45.73 18.47
C GLN A 735 -11.88 45.70 17.49
N GLU A 736 -11.45 46.90 17.04
CA GLU A 736 -10.45 47.13 15.99
C GLU A 736 -9.00 46.65 16.30
N PRO A 737 -8.14 46.44 15.26
CA PRO A 737 -6.81 45.81 15.35
C PRO A 737 -5.80 46.37 16.36
N GLY A 738 -5.97 47.62 16.81
CA GLY A 738 -5.11 48.23 17.84
C GLY A 738 -5.53 47.94 19.29
N ALA A 739 -6.69 47.30 19.50
CA ALA A 739 -7.26 46.95 20.81
C ALA A 739 -7.21 45.43 21.08
N GLN A 740 -6.40 44.70 20.30
CA GLN A 740 -6.22 43.26 20.26
C GLN A 740 -5.63 42.59 21.53
N ALA A 741 -5.67 43.25 22.70
CA ALA A 741 -5.10 42.72 23.95
C ALA A 741 -6.02 41.75 24.71
N ASP A 742 -7.29 41.63 24.33
CA ASP A 742 -8.29 40.78 25.01
C ASP A 742 -8.62 39.51 24.20
N TYR A 743 -7.60 38.79 23.72
CA TYR A 743 -7.76 37.35 23.46
C TYR A 743 -7.95 36.68 24.84
N SER A 744 -8.86 35.70 24.98
CA SER A 744 -9.10 35.12 26.32
C SER A 744 -7.76 34.61 26.87
N LEU A 745 -7.52 34.90 28.15
CA LEU A 745 -6.28 34.58 28.86
C LEU A 745 -5.86 33.11 28.69
N ASP A 746 -6.79 32.22 28.32
CA ASP A 746 -6.64 30.77 28.41
C ASP A 746 -5.72 30.17 27.31
N GLY A 747 -5.84 30.56 26.03
CA GLY A 747 -5.02 29.95 24.96
C GLY A 747 -3.53 30.32 25.03
N HIS A 748 -3.25 31.61 25.24
CA HIS A 748 -1.89 32.12 25.46
C HIS A 748 -1.27 31.53 26.74
N GLU A 749 -2.03 31.46 27.84
CA GLU A 749 -1.55 30.83 29.07
C GLU A 749 -1.20 29.35 28.84
N ILE A 750 -2.02 28.60 28.09
CA ILE A 750 -1.73 27.20 27.77
C ILE A 750 -0.44 27.08 26.94
N ASN A 751 -0.26 27.88 25.89
CA ASN A 751 0.95 27.84 25.06
C ASN A 751 2.21 28.20 25.86
N MET A 752 2.17 29.22 26.71
CA MET A 752 3.26 29.55 27.63
C MET A 752 3.56 28.43 28.63
N LEU A 753 2.53 27.76 29.16
CA LEU A 753 2.71 26.62 30.07
C LEU A 753 3.39 25.46 29.35
N MET A 754 3.05 25.23 28.08
CA MET A 754 3.66 24.18 27.28
C MET A 754 5.10 24.50 26.90
N GLU A 755 5.40 25.75 26.56
CA GLU A 755 6.77 26.22 26.37
C GLU A 755 7.63 25.96 27.63
N GLN A 756 7.15 26.40 28.80
CA GLN A 756 7.84 26.16 30.08
C GLN A 756 8.06 24.67 30.33
N ARG A 757 7.10 23.84 29.92
CA ARG A 757 7.18 22.40 30.07
C ARG A 757 8.19 21.78 29.12
N ALA A 758 8.20 22.14 27.84
CA ALA A 758 9.17 21.67 26.87
C ALA A 758 10.60 22.02 27.30
N LEU A 759 10.81 23.27 27.76
CA LEU A 759 12.07 23.72 28.35
C LEU A 759 12.48 22.88 29.57
N THR A 760 11.54 22.63 30.49
CA THR A 760 11.79 21.84 31.71
C THR A 760 12.08 20.37 31.38
N ALA A 761 11.34 19.78 30.44
CA ALA A 761 11.53 18.41 29.99
C ALA A 761 12.92 18.23 29.35
N GLY A 762 13.30 19.10 28.42
CA GLY A 762 14.63 19.05 27.80
C GLY A 762 15.77 19.22 28.82
N ALA A 763 15.59 20.09 29.81
CA ALA A 763 16.55 20.24 30.92
C ALA A 763 16.67 18.97 31.78
N ILE A 764 15.54 18.31 32.07
CA ILE A 764 15.49 17.06 32.82
C ILE A 764 16.16 15.93 32.03
N ASP A 765 15.87 15.81 30.73
CA ASP A 765 16.47 14.79 29.87
C ASP A 765 18.00 14.94 29.83
N ALA A 766 18.48 16.17 29.63
CA ALA A 766 19.91 16.50 29.63
C ALA A 766 20.56 16.19 30.99
N HIS A 767 19.85 16.43 32.09
CA HIS A 767 20.30 16.04 33.42
C HIS A 767 20.38 14.52 33.57
N ASN A 768 19.33 13.81 33.16
CA ASN A 768 19.15 12.36 33.33
C ASN A 768 20.17 11.54 32.54
N GLU A 769 20.67 12.06 31.42
CA GLU A 769 21.77 11.46 30.67
C GLU A 769 23.12 11.56 31.41
N GLN A 770 23.31 12.61 32.21
CA GLN A 770 24.57 12.87 32.93
C GLN A 770 24.63 12.23 34.31
N VAL A 771 23.52 11.72 34.84
CA VAL A 771 23.42 11.16 36.19
C VAL A 771 23.02 9.68 36.16
N PRO A 772 23.43 8.87 37.16
CA PRO A 772 23.04 7.47 37.21
C PRO A 772 21.51 7.34 37.47
N PRO A 773 20.89 6.19 37.13
CA PRO A 773 19.44 6.00 37.19
C PRO A 773 18.79 6.36 38.54
N GLU A 774 19.48 6.13 39.66
CA GLU A 774 18.98 6.47 41.01
C GLU A 774 18.92 7.97 41.33
N ALA A 775 19.51 8.80 40.48
CA ALA A 775 19.54 10.25 40.60
C ALA A 775 18.76 10.95 39.47
N GLN A 776 18.11 10.19 38.60
CA GLN A 776 17.26 10.74 37.55
C GLN A 776 16.06 11.49 38.16
N LEU A 777 15.72 12.62 37.55
CA LEU A 777 14.55 13.41 37.87
C LEU A 777 13.37 12.90 37.06
N ASP A 778 12.21 12.78 37.69
CA ASP A 778 10.96 12.46 37.00
C ASP A 778 10.37 13.73 36.39
N VAL A 779 9.87 13.61 35.15
CA VAL A 779 9.05 14.66 34.53
C VAL A 779 7.69 14.65 35.22
N MET A 780 7.27 15.80 35.75
CA MET A 780 5.94 15.96 36.36
C MET A 780 4.86 15.55 35.36
N SER A 781 3.93 14.69 35.78
CA SER A 781 2.92 14.16 34.87
C SER A 781 1.96 15.28 34.42
N PRO A 782 1.36 15.18 33.22
CA PRO A 782 0.39 16.17 32.73
C PRO A 782 -0.78 16.36 33.69
N GLU A 783 -1.19 15.28 34.35
CA GLU A 783 -2.28 15.27 35.31
C GLU A 783 -1.90 16.02 36.59
N GLU A 784 -0.66 15.90 37.06
CA GLU A 784 -0.15 16.68 38.18
C GLU A 784 -0.01 18.17 37.82
N ALA A 785 0.44 18.48 36.60
CA ALA A 785 0.54 19.85 36.11
C ALA A 785 -0.86 20.50 35.98
N MET A 786 -1.82 19.81 35.35
CA MET A 786 -3.21 20.29 35.21
C MET A 786 -3.93 20.34 36.56
N ALA A 787 -3.74 19.37 37.45
CA ALA A 787 -4.31 19.42 38.80
C ALA A 787 -3.72 20.56 39.67
N SER A 788 -2.52 21.04 39.34
CA SER A 788 -1.92 22.22 39.96
C SER A 788 -2.41 23.55 39.38
N TRP A 789 -3.02 23.53 38.19
CA TRP A 789 -3.54 24.70 37.49
C TRP A 789 -4.92 25.08 38.06
N ASN A 790 -4.93 26.09 38.94
CA ASN A 790 -6.14 26.51 39.67
C ASN A 790 -6.97 27.60 38.96
N GLY A 791 -6.69 27.90 37.68
CA GLY A 791 -7.38 28.93 36.88
C GLY A 791 -7.29 30.36 37.45
N ALA A 792 -6.34 30.62 38.34
CA ALA A 792 -6.25 31.89 39.09
C ALA A 792 -4.81 32.42 39.13
N GLY A 793 -4.25 32.79 37.98
CA GLY A 793 -3.22 33.83 37.79
C GLY A 793 -1.98 33.90 38.71
N THR A 794 -1.61 32.86 39.44
CA THR A 794 -0.36 32.84 40.25
C THR A 794 0.68 31.90 39.63
N PRO A 795 1.98 32.29 39.59
CA PRO A 795 3.02 31.47 38.98
C PRO A 795 3.17 30.10 39.65
N HIS A 796 3.37 29.05 38.86
CA HIS A 796 3.52 27.66 39.31
C HIS A 796 4.76 27.48 40.20
N THR A 797 4.58 27.25 41.49
CA THR A 797 5.71 27.01 42.42
C THR A 797 6.37 25.64 42.22
N GLY A 798 5.63 24.60 41.82
CA GLY A 798 6.18 23.24 41.65
C GLY A 798 7.12 23.07 40.46
N LEU A 799 6.75 23.62 39.29
CA LEU A 799 7.61 23.62 38.09
C LEU A 799 8.87 24.47 38.29
N ASN A 800 8.72 25.66 38.89
CA ASN A 800 9.85 26.49 39.27
C ASN A 800 10.75 25.80 40.32
N GLU A 801 10.20 25.05 41.28
CA GLU A 801 10.99 24.29 42.26
C GLU A 801 11.76 23.11 41.64
N SER A 802 11.19 22.41 40.65
CA SER A 802 11.89 21.36 39.90
C SER A 802 12.99 21.92 38.99
N ALA A 803 12.73 23.03 38.29
CA ALA A 803 13.71 23.73 37.46
C ALA A 803 14.83 24.40 38.30
N ASP A 804 14.48 25.02 39.45
CA ASP A 804 15.43 25.59 40.41
C ASP A 804 16.31 24.51 41.09
N GLY A 805 15.83 23.25 41.12
CA GLY A 805 16.62 22.09 41.53
C GLY A 805 17.81 21.80 40.61
N ILE A 806 17.70 22.18 39.32
CA ILE A 806 18.77 22.11 38.32
C ILE A 806 19.66 23.34 38.46
N THR A 807 20.34 23.47 39.60
CA THR A 807 21.33 24.55 39.78
C THR A 807 22.64 24.19 39.08
N TYR A 808 22.89 24.83 37.95
CA TYR A 808 24.19 24.82 37.29
C TYR A 808 25.25 25.42 38.22
N ARG A 809 26.29 24.65 38.56
CA ARG A 809 27.47 25.16 39.28
C ARG A 809 28.37 25.94 38.30
N SER A 810 27.90 27.11 37.89
CA SER A 810 28.79 28.17 37.43
C SER A 810 29.29 28.93 38.67
N ASP A 811 30.60 29.03 38.85
CA ASP A 811 31.24 29.83 39.91
C ASP A 811 30.99 31.35 39.76
N SER A 812 30.12 31.79 38.83
CA SER A 812 29.68 33.18 38.70
C SER A 812 28.17 33.32 38.87
N HIS A 813 27.74 33.78 40.05
CA HIS A 813 26.41 34.29 40.28
C HIS A 813 26.19 35.61 39.49
N VAL A 814 25.43 35.55 38.40
CA VAL A 814 24.78 36.72 37.81
C VAL A 814 23.29 36.40 37.70
N SER A 815 22.43 37.23 38.28
CA SER A 815 20.98 37.06 38.15
C SER A 815 20.52 37.52 36.76
N VAL A 816 19.54 36.84 36.17
CA VAL A 816 18.93 37.21 34.87
C VAL A 816 18.46 38.67 34.82
N ALA A 817 18.10 39.27 35.97
CA ALA A 817 17.74 40.68 36.08
C ALA A 817 18.91 41.68 35.89
N GLU A 818 20.17 41.23 35.93
CA GLU A 818 21.36 42.07 35.73
C GLU A 818 21.95 41.99 34.30
N ALA A 819 21.52 41.02 33.49
CA ALA A 819 22.01 40.82 32.11
C ALA A 819 21.33 41.71 31.05
N VAL A 820 20.22 42.39 31.38
CA VAL A 820 19.45 43.20 30.42
C VAL A 820 19.21 44.64 30.92
N PRO A 821 20.08 45.62 30.61
CA PRO A 821 19.80 47.03 30.88
C PRO A 821 19.21 47.81 29.70
N ASP A 822 19.08 47.23 28.49
CA ASP A 822 18.71 48.00 27.29
C ASP A 822 17.90 47.16 26.28
N VAL A 823 16.62 46.89 26.59
CA VAL A 823 15.60 46.68 25.53
C VAL A 823 14.83 47.99 25.42
N ARG A 824 15.23 48.80 24.45
CA ARG A 824 14.49 50.00 24.04
C ARG A 824 13.16 49.56 23.46
N SER A 825 12.08 50.08 24.03
CA SER A 825 10.78 50.10 23.38
C SER A 825 10.94 50.71 21.98
N TYR A 826 10.64 49.95 20.93
CA TYR A 826 10.29 50.52 19.64
C TYR A 826 8.92 51.20 19.80
N GLY A 827 8.94 52.44 20.29
CA GLY A 827 7.83 53.36 20.16
C GLY A 827 7.77 53.84 18.71
N SER A 828 6.63 53.63 18.08
CA SER A 828 6.25 54.20 16.80
C SER A 828 6.26 55.73 16.87
N ASP A 829 7.36 56.35 16.42
CA ASP A 829 7.39 57.76 16.05
C ASP A 829 6.89 57.88 14.60
N ASP A 830 5.57 57.95 14.43
CA ASP A 830 4.97 58.67 13.30
C ASP A 830 3.62 59.27 13.74
N SER A 831 3.73 60.41 14.43
CA SER A 831 2.58 61.23 14.80
C SER A 831 2.09 62.01 13.58
N LEU A 832 0.95 61.58 13.00
CA LEU A 832 0.09 62.48 12.26
C LEU A 832 -0.72 63.33 13.25
N ASP A 833 -0.53 64.65 13.12
CA ASP A 833 -1.28 65.73 13.77
C ASP A 833 -2.78 65.44 13.81
N TYR A 834 -3.38 65.34 15.01
CA TYR A 834 -4.79 65.69 15.19
C TYR A 834 -5.07 66.39 16.52
N ASP A 835 -5.82 67.48 16.38
CA ASP A 835 -5.90 68.62 17.28
C ASP A 835 -6.79 68.36 18.52
N LYS A 836 -6.38 68.96 19.63
CA LYS A 836 -7.00 68.88 20.97
C LYS A 836 -8.26 69.72 21.04
N THR A 837 -9.38 69.12 21.46
CA THR A 837 -10.29 69.81 22.40
C THR A 837 -10.97 68.85 23.40
N ARG A 838 -10.65 69.06 24.69
CA ARG A 838 -11.49 68.99 25.92
C ARG A 838 -12.72 68.04 25.90
N GLU A 839 -12.91 67.17 26.88
CA GLU A 839 -13.21 67.55 28.27
C GLU A 839 -13.05 66.35 29.24
N SER A 840 -12.78 66.69 30.50
CA SER A 840 -12.53 65.85 31.67
C SER A 840 -13.67 64.90 32.05
N LEU A 841 -13.34 63.75 32.65
CA LEU A 841 -13.84 63.36 33.98
C LEU A 841 -13.06 62.17 34.55
N SER A 842 -12.42 62.44 35.68
CA SER A 842 -11.78 61.53 36.63
C SER A 842 -12.71 60.42 37.14
N SER A 843 -12.20 59.20 37.32
CA SER A 843 -12.36 58.49 38.61
C SER A 843 -11.29 57.43 38.80
N SER A 844 -10.49 57.65 39.85
CA SER A 844 -9.53 56.73 40.44
C SER A 844 -10.21 55.64 41.26
N SER A 845 -9.75 54.39 41.15
CA SER A 845 -9.74 53.43 42.27
C SER A 845 -8.48 52.56 42.21
N ARG A 846 -7.88 52.42 43.39
CA ARG A 846 -6.59 51.79 43.71
C ARG A 846 -6.74 50.30 44.04
N PHE A 847 -5.55 49.68 44.12
CA PHE A 847 -5.15 48.40 44.73
C PHE A 847 -5.23 47.21 43.77
N GLY A 848 -4.19 46.41 43.54
CA GLY A 848 -2.90 46.29 44.23
C GLY A 848 -2.74 44.88 44.78
N ASN A 849 -2.32 43.95 43.93
CA ASN A 849 -1.18 43.04 44.07
C ASN A 849 -1.13 42.17 42.82
#